data_AF-A0A7V4HUN4-F1
#
_entry.id   AF-A0A7V4HUN4-F1
#
_cell.length_a   1.000
_cell.length_b   1.000
_cell.length_c   1.000
_cell.angle_alpha   90.00
_cell.angle_beta   90.00
_cell.angle_gamma   90.00
#
_symmetry.space_group_name_H-M   'P 1'
#
loop_
_entity.id
_entity.type
_entity.pdbx_description
1 polymer ?
#
loop_
_entity_poly.entity_id
_entity_poly.type
_entity_poly.pdbx_seq_one_letter_code
_entity_poly.pdbx_strand_id
1 'polypeptide(L)'
;MSDPRIQQWASLRQHPEETWQGGLVRIPAWLSEEGKRPYRPWAALWAARQSGVIHLGPPVPEHEASQAMVLDALLEYGLHASLGRYRPGRIEVADAALAEFLRGELGATGIEVAVVERLDLHEIVLAHMDADFNQGKPRVPGPLEGSGVTVERMRAFAEAAAAFYRAAPWRHLTDVDLIHIEAPQGPSELRVAVVLGMKGTLRGMAFYETAKDYYEFRRMASHAEESSGKIPLFWQVCFNSIESISEGDADLWMEHSLETAGDQAYPVLLRYGSDMSLRRAGRDELTHAEAWLRALAATSEAEIDSGRWHKDVVTHDGPTRVTLAIPDLLKPPSPSMWIKRGLSPDPRSAERVMADIGRFLAQNPPATEQELRATLEQRFTGSSLDELSTPPSTPMEQAQDLCYQAFATFGRRRLQLARQALEIWPDCADAWGILAEHAATVESQLECYAQGVAAGERALGHEAFEQHRGHFWSVIETRPYMRARFGLARTFETHGRLEEAVVHYQELLELNPGDHLGVRYLLAPRLMQMGRDRDAARLLQQYDDPSPTWTYSRALIAFRLSGRSAAAERELRAALRSNPQVPRFLLSDEEPRLPDSFTPGSVEEAVVCAHELKPAFAATDGAQAWLAEAAAKRDRELRARQREQLRKKRRRGKR
;
A
#
# COMPACT_ATOMS: atom_id res chain seq x y z
N MET A 1 -12.04 15.20 54.04
CA MET A 1 -12.61 13.89 54.48
C MET A 1 -11.63 12.84 54.01
N SER A 2 -11.09 12.00 54.89
CA SER A 2 -10.09 10.99 54.52
C SER A 2 -10.67 10.02 53.49
N ASP A 3 -10.00 9.83 52.36
CA ASP A 3 -10.39 8.85 51.36
C ASP A 3 -10.50 7.46 52.01
N PRO A 4 -11.66 6.78 51.93
CA PRO A 4 -11.86 5.46 52.54
C PRO A 4 -10.87 4.41 52.04
N ARG A 5 -10.32 4.56 50.82
CA ARG A 5 -9.28 3.69 50.27
C ARG A 5 -7.97 3.79 51.05
N ILE A 6 -7.65 4.95 51.62
CA ILE A 6 -6.45 5.12 52.46
C ILE A 6 -6.58 4.30 53.74
N GLN A 7 -7.76 4.28 54.36
CA GLN A 7 -8.00 3.46 55.56
C GLN A 7 -7.89 1.97 55.24
N GLN A 8 -8.46 1.55 54.11
CA GLN A 8 -8.35 0.18 53.63
C GLN A 8 -6.89 -0.19 53.34
N TRP A 9 -6.14 0.70 52.68
CA TRP A 9 -4.74 0.49 52.36
C TRP A 9 -3.86 0.44 53.62
N ALA A 10 -4.14 1.29 54.61
CA ALA A 10 -3.45 1.28 55.91
C ALA A 10 -3.62 -0.04 56.67
N SER A 11 -4.72 -0.76 56.45
CA SER A 11 -4.97 -2.08 57.05
C SER A 11 -4.17 -3.23 56.43
N LEU A 12 -3.52 -3.01 55.29
CA LEU A 12 -2.72 -4.02 54.60
C LEU A 12 -1.40 -4.30 55.34
N ARG A 13 -0.84 -5.49 55.10
CA ARG A 13 0.46 -5.88 55.62
C ARG A 13 1.55 -4.98 55.04
N GLN A 14 2.37 -4.38 55.92
CA GLN A 14 3.53 -3.62 55.51
C GLN A 14 4.73 -4.53 55.25
N HIS A 15 5.45 -4.27 54.16
CA HIS A 15 6.72 -4.92 53.82
C HIS A 15 7.85 -3.90 54.00
N PRO A 16 8.55 -3.89 55.14
CA PRO A 16 9.51 -2.83 55.49
C PRO A 16 10.68 -2.72 54.51
N GLU A 17 11.08 -3.84 53.92
CA GLU A 17 12.19 -3.92 52.95
C GLU A 17 11.77 -3.46 51.55
N GLU A 18 10.48 -3.29 51.27
CA GLU A 18 10.01 -2.87 49.95
C GLU A 18 10.08 -1.34 49.80
N THR A 19 10.64 -0.90 48.67
CA THR A 19 10.62 0.50 48.23
C THR A 19 9.85 0.64 46.93
N TRP A 20 8.88 1.56 46.89
CA TRP A 20 8.17 1.91 45.67
C TRP A 20 8.60 3.28 45.17
N GLN A 21 8.88 3.38 43.88
CA GLN A 21 9.13 4.64 43.19
C GLN A 21 7.88 5.07 42.45
N GLY A 22 7.53 6.35 42.52
CA GLY A 22 6.38 6.84 41.79
C GLY A 22 6.33 8.33 41.53
N GLY A 23 5.45 8.70 40.61
CA GLY A 23 5.25 10.08 40.19
C GLY A 23 4.57 10.22 38.85
N LEU A 24 4.41 11.46 38.39
CA LEU A 24 3.95 11.75 37.05
C LEU A 24 5.07 11.53 36.04
N VAL A 25 4.77 10.79 34.98
CA VAL A 25 5.67 10.57 33.84
C VAL A 25 4.97 10.99 32.55
N ARG A 26 5.75 11.53 31.62
CA ARG A 26 5.30 11.84 30.27
C ARG A 26 5.53 10.61 29.40
N ILE A 27 4.47 10.07 28.80
CA ILE A 27 4.57 8.85 27.99
C ILE A 27 5.38 9.13 26.71
N PRO A 28 6.30 8.25 26.28
CA PRO A 28 7.10 8.42 25.06
C PRO A 28 6.30 8.07 23.80
N ALA A 29 5.07 8.59 23.69
CA ALA A 29 4.20 8.42 22.54
C ALA A 29 3.28 9.64 22.39
N TRP A 30 3.07 10.10 21.16
CA TRP A 30 2.09 11.13 20.84
C TRP A 30 0.76 10.47 20.47
N LEU A 31 -0.34 11.04 20.92
CA LEU A 31 -1.69 10.58 20.59
C LEU A 31 -2.40 11.65 19.76
N SER A 32 -3.17 11.20 18.77
CA SER A 32 -4.12 12.06 18.06
C SER A 32 -5.54 11.50 18.17
N GLU A 33 -6.50 12.42 18.27
CA GLU A 33 -7.93 12.12 18.22
C GLU A 33 -8.56 13.02 17.16
N GLU A 34 -9.54 12.49 16.43
CA GLU A 34 -10.20 13.24 15.36
C GLU A 34 -10.82 14.54 15.90
N GLY A 35 -10.49 15.67 15.25
CA GLY A 35 -10.96 17.00 15.64
C GLY A 35 -10.30 17.59 16.89
N LYS A 36 -9.33 16.91 17.52
CA LYS A 36 -8.56 17.45 18.66
C LYS A 36 -7.11 17.69 18.27
N ARG A 37 -6.48 18.65 18.95
CA ARG A 37 -5.05 18.87 18.81
C ARG A 37 -4.30 17.66 19.39
N PRO A 38 -3.33 17.08 18.67
CA PRO A 38 -2.50 16.02 19.22
C PRO A 38 -1.86 16.44 20.52
N TYR A 39 -1.68 15.48 21.42
CA TYR A 39 -1.08 15.74 22.72
C TYR A 39 -0.23 14.55 23.14
N ARG A 40 0.72 14.85 24.03
CA ARG A 40 1.55 13.84 24.66
C ARG A 40 1.03 13.59 26.08
N PRO A 41 0.51 12.40 26.38
CA PRO A 41 -0.15 12.15 27.63
C PRO A 41 0.82 12.05 28.80
N TRP A 42 0.29 12.39 29.98
CA TRP A 42 0.90 12.15 31.28
C TRP A 42 0.20 10.96 31.95
N ALA A 43 0.95 10.18 32.71
CA ALA A 43 0.40 9.11 33.52
C ALA A 43 1.08 9.06 34.88
N ALA A 44 0.38 8.54 35.88
CA ALA A 44 1.00 8.21 37.16
C ALA A 44 1.63 6.83 37.06
N LEU A 45 2.95 6.75 37.26
CA LEU A 45 3.70 5.49 37.27
C LEU A 45 4.09 5.15 38.70
N TRP A 46 3.92 3.88 39.07
CA TRP A 46 4.44 3.27 40.29
C TRP A 46 5.21 2.00 39.95
N ALA A 47 6.40 1.84 40.52
CA ALA A 47 7.25 0.69 40.32
C ALA A 47 7.83 0.19 41.65
N ALA A 48 7.74 -1.11 41.89
CA ALA A 48 8.29 -1.75 43.09
C ALA A 48 9.69 -2.30 42.84
N ARG A 49 10.63 -1.94 43.72
CA ARG A 49 12.05 -2.26 43.53
C ARG A 49 12.37 -3.73 43.75
N GLN A 50 11.76 -4.39 44.73
CA GLN A 50 12.08 -5.77 45.07
C GLN A 50 11.22 -6.75 44.28
N SER A 51 9.94 -6.45 44.08
CA SER A 51 9.04 -7.34 43.32
C SER A 51 9.10 -7.14 41.80
N GLY A 52 9.62 -6.01 41.32
CA GLY A 52 9.71 -5.67 39.89
C GLY A 52 8.35 -5.39 39.24
N VAL A 53 7.28 -5.28 40.02
CA VAL A 53 5.94 -5.00 39.54
C VAL A 53 5.80 -3.51 39.22
N ILE A 54 5.07 -3.20 38.15
CA ILE A 54 4.76 -1.84 37.72
C ILE A 54 3.24 -1.63 37.65
N HIS A 55 2.81 -0.40 37.91
CA HIS A 55 1.44 0.06 37.69
C HIS A 55 1.47 1.42 37.01
N LEU A 56 0.78 1.52 35.89
CA LEU A 56 0.61 2.74 35.14
C LEU A 56 -0.86 3.12 35.19
N GLY A 57 -1.16 4.28 35.78
CA GLY A 57 -2.50 4.86 35.76
C GLY A 57 -2.93 5.23 34.33
N PRO A 58 -4.22 5.50 34.12
CA PRO A 58 -4.72 5.88 32.80
C PRO A 58 -4.01 7.16 32.28
N PRO A 59 -3.61 7.19 31.00
CA PRO A 59 -2.99 8.37 30.41
C PRO A 59 -3.98 9.52 30.26
N VAL A 60 -3.57 10.74 30.61
CA VAL A 60 -4.39 11.96 30.57
C VAL A 60 -3.66 13.11 29.88
N PRO A 61 -4.36 14.11 29.34
CA PRO A 61 -3.75 15.37 28.90
C PRO A 61 -3.02 16.10 30.03
N GLU A 62 -2.04 16.94 29.69
CA GLU A 62 -1.23 17.68 30.69
C GLU A 62 -2.06 18.52 31.67
N HIS A 63 -3.13 19.17 31.21
CA HIS A 63 -3.98 20.00 32.07
C HIS A 63 -4.83 19.21 33.08
N GLU A 64 -4.93 17.89 32.91
CA GLU A 64 -5.61 16.97 33.84
C GLU A 64 -4.61 16.28 34.79
N ALA A 65 -3.31 16.32 34.49
CA ALA A 65 -2.28 15.70 35.31
C ALA A 65 -2.20 16.40 36.68
N SER A 66 -2.31 15.61 37.75
CA SER A 66 -2.37 16.15 39.11
C SER A 66 -1.72 15.23 40.14
N GLN A 67 -1.38 15.79 41.31
CA GLN A 67 -0.87 15.01 42.44
C GLN A 67 -1.90 14.00 42.96
N ALA A 68 -3.20 14.33 42.88
CA ALA A 68 -4.28 13.42 43.24
C ALA A 68 -4.29 12.16 42.37
N MET A 69 -4.04 12.29 41.06
CA MET A 69 -3.91 11.14 40.16
C MET A 69 -2.77 10.20 40.57
N VAL A 70 -1.66 10.76 41.07
CA VAL A 70 -0.52 9.95 41.56
C VAL A 70 -0.91 9.14 42.80
N LEU A 71 -1.65 9.74 43.72
CA LEU A 71 -2.18 9.05 44.91
C LEU A 71 -3.23 8.00 44.53
N ASP A 72 -4.12 8.29 43.59
CA ASP A 72 -5.11 7.33 43.12
C ASP A 72 -4.45 6.08 42.53
N ALA A 73 -3.46 6.27 41.65
CA ALA A 73 -2.69 5.18 41.07
C ALA A 73 -1.90 4.40 42.14
N LEU A 74 -1.39 5.08 43.19
CA LEU A 74 -0.71 4.42 44.33
C LEU A 74 -1.66 3.49 45.08
N LEU A 75 -2.87 3.98 45.39
CA LEU A 75 -3.87 3.23 46.13
C LEU A 75 -4.41 2.08 45.29
N GLU A 76 -4.66 2.29 44.00
CA GLU A 76 -4.99 1.21 43.06
C GLU A 76 -3.90 0.14 43.06
N TYR A 77 -2.64 0.56 42.93
CA TYR A 77 -1.50 -0.33 42.90
C TYR A 77 -1.42 -1.22 44.14
N GLY A 78 -1.52 -0.63 45.33
CA GLY A 78 -1.45 -1.36 46.59
C GLY A 78 -2.70 -2.17 46.94
N LEU A 79 -3.88 -1.80 46.44
CA LEU A 79 -5.13 -2.54 46.65
C LEU A 79 -5.37 -3.63 45.60
N HIS A 80 -4.59 -3.64 44.51
CA HIS A 80 -4.80 -4.55 43.39
C HIS A 80 -4.62 -6.02 43.80
N ALA A 81 -5.62 -6.84 43.46
CA ALA A 81 -5.69 -8.23 43.92
C ALA A 81 -4.59 -9.14 43.36
N SER A 82 -4.11 -8.87 42.14
CA SER A 82 -3.05 -9.66 41.49
C SER A 82 -1.62 -9.24 41.88
N LEU A 83 -1.45 -8.16 42.64
CA LEU A 83 -0.14 -7.56 42.97
C LEU A 83 0.26 -7.76 44.44
N GLY A 84 -0.52 -8.55 45.19
CA GLY A 84 -0.16 -9.02 46.54
C GLY A 84 -0.83 -8.28 47.71
N ARG A 85 -1.60 -7.22 47.46
CA ARG A 85 -2.32 -6.42 48.48
C ARG A 85 -1.48 -6.09 49.70
N TYR A 86 -0.44 -5.31 49.50
CA TYR A 86 0.49 -4.91 50.55
C TYR A 86 0.86 -3.43 50.43
N ARG A 87 1.61 -2.94 51.41
CA ARG A 87 2.10 -1.56 51.45
C ARG A 87 3.61 -1.53 51.71
N PRO A 88 4.37 -0.62 51.09
CA PRO A 88 5.82 -0.60 51.19
C PRO A 88 6.30 -0.05 52.54
N GLY A 89 7.58 -0.27 52.85
CA GLY A 89 8.25 0.43 53.95
C GLY A 89 8.53 1.88 53.58
N ARG A 90 8.90 2.10 52.31
CA ARG A 90 9.33 3.40 51.79
C ARG A 90 8.77 3.70 50.40
N ILE A 91 8.46 4.96 50.18
CA ILE A 91 8.09 5.56 48.90
C ILE A 91 9.15 6.59 48.52
N GLU A 92 9.58 6.56 47.27
CA GLU A 92 10.52 7.50 46.67
C GLU A 92 9.84 8.25 45.53
N VAL A 93 9.95 9.58 45.55
CA VAL A 93 9.46 10.47 44.49
C VAL A 93 10.53 11.51 44.14
N ALA A 94 10.52 12.05 42.93
CA ALA A 94 11.48 13.08 42.52
C ALA A 94 11.00 14.51 42.80
N ASP A 95 9.69 14.74 42.82
CA ASP A 95 9.08 16.04 43.05
C ASP A 95 8.85 16.29 44.55
N ALA A 96 9.44 17.37 45.07
CA ALA A 96 9.32 17.76 46.47
C ALA A 96 7.88 18.15 46.87
N ALA A 97 7.14 18.81 45.99
CA ALA A 97 5.74 19.19 46.24
C ALA A 97 4.85 17.94 46.30
N LEU A 98 5.11 16.96 45.43
CA LEU A 98 4.43 15.66 45.48
C LEU A 98 4.75 14.91 46.78
N ALA A 99 6.01 14.95 47.24
CA ALA A 99 6.39 14.32 48.51
C ALA A 99 5.66 14.94 49.70
N GLU A 100 5.55 16.27 49.75
CA GLU A 100 4.80 16.97 50.81
C GLU A 100 3.32 16.59 50.78
N PHE A 101 2.71 16.57 49.59
CA PHE A 101 1.33 16.13 49.41
C PHE A 101 1.11 14.69 49.92
N LEU A 102 1.95 13.75 49.51
CA LEU A 102 1.85 12.35 49.93
C LEU A 102 2.08 12.18 51.44
N ARG A 103 2.99 12.95 52.07
CA ARG A 103 3.17 12.92 53.54
C ARG A 103 1.90 13.39 54.26
N GLY A 104 1.21 14.39 53.73
CA GLY A 104 -0.07 14.87 54.26
C GLY A 104 -1.16 13.81 54.24
N GLU A 105 -1.31 13.11 53.10
CA GLU A 105 -2.35 12.11 52.91
C GLU A 105 -2.03 10.75 53.58
N LEU A 106 -0.75 10.35 53.63
CA LEU A 106 -0.31 9.03 54.09
C LEU A 106 0.27 9.00 55.51
N GLY A 107 0.33 10.13 56.21
CA GLY A 107 1.02 10.26 57.50
C GLY A 107 0.59 9.26 58.60
N ALA A 108 -0.65 8.76 58.54
CA ALA A 108 -1.17 7.77 59.48
C ALA A 108 -0.83 6.30 59.13
N THR A 109 -0.15 6.06 58.00
CA THR A 109 0.15 4.70 57.51
C THR A 109 1.52 4.19 57.97
N GLY A 110 2.43 5.04 58.43
CA GLY A 110 3.77 4.60 58.84
C GLY A 110 4.68 4.21 57.67
N ILE A 111 4.43 4.78 56.48
CA ILE A 111 5.28 4.66 55.30
C ILE A 111 6.22 5.87 55.26
N GLU A 112 7.50 5.63 55.03
CA GLU A 112 8.47 6.70 54.82
C GLU A 112 8.33 7.28 53.41
N VAL A 113 8.23 8.61 53.26
CA VAL A 113 8.21 9.28 51.94
C VAL A 113 9.48 10.11 51.77
N ALA A 114 10.34 9.70 50.85
CA ALA A 114 11.64 10.31 50.56
C ALA A 114 11.64 11.00 49.18
N VAL A 115 12.33 12.14 49.10
CA VAL A 115 12.65 12.80 47.83
C VAL A 115 14.00 12.30 47.36
N VAL A 116 14.08 11.82 46.12
CA VAL A 116 15.33 11.35 45.49
C VAL A 116 15.58 12.13 44.21
N GLU A 117 16.85 12.31 43.85
CA GLU A 117 17.21 13.06 42.64
C GLU A 117 16.77 12.34 41.35
N ARG A 118 16.82 11.00 41.35
CA ARG A 118 16.49 10.17 40.19
C ARG A 118 15.71 8.92 40.60
N LEU A 119 14.70 8.58 39.80
CA LEU A 119 13.90 7.37 39.91
C LEU A 119 14.36 6.38 38.82
N ASP A 120 15.32 5.53 39.15
CA ASP A 120 15.92 4.56 38.23
C ASP A 120 14.89 3.57 37.65
N LEU A 121 13.87 3.17 38.41
CA LEU A 121 12.81 2.31 37.88
C LEU A 121 11.95 3.02 36.83
N HIS A 122 11.73 4.33 36.97
CA HIS A 122 11.02 5.11 35.95
C HIS A 122 11.80 5.14 34.64
N GLU A 123 13.11 5.37 34.72
CA GLU A 123 13.99 5.37 33.54
C GLU A 123 13.97 4.02 32.82
N ILE A 124 14.03 2.92 33.57
CA ILE A 124 13.95 1.55 33.02
C ILE A 124 12.60 1.32 32.34
N VAL A 125 11.49 1.67 33.00
CA VAL A 125 10.14 1.45 32.45
C VAL A 125 9.93 2.27 31.18
N LEU A 126 10.28 3.56 31.21
CA LEU A 126 10.11 4.45 30.05
C LEU A 126 10.99 4.01 28.87
N ALA A 127 12.21 3.53 29.12
CA ALA A 127 13.07 2.98 28.07
C ALA A 127 12.49 1.70 27.43
N HIS A 128 11.87 0.82 28.21
CA HIS A 128 11.19 -0.36 27.67
C HIS A 128 9.93 0.02 26.90
N MET A 129 9.12 0.96 27.40
CA MET A 129 7.94 1.47 26.70
C MET A 129 8.33 2.10 25.35
N ASP A 130 9.39 2.91 25.31
CA ASP A 130 9.91 3.48 24.07
C ASP A 130 10.37 2.39 23.09
N ALA A 131 11.06 1.35 23.57
CA ALA A 131 11.47 0.22 22.73
C ALA A 131 10.28 -0.56 22.14
N ASP A 132 9.24 -0.77 22.94
CA ASP A 132 8.01 -1.47 22.54
C ASP A 132 7.20 -0.63 21.54
N PHE A 133 7.02 0.67 21.80
CA PHE A 133 6.34 1.58 20.87
C PHE A 133 7.08 1.71 19.54
N ASN A 134 8.41 1.72 19.57
CA ASN A 134 9.23 1.73 18.37
C ASN A 134 9.39 0.36 17.71
N GLN A 135 8.75 -0.71 18.24
CA GLN A 135 8.81 -2.08 17.72
C GLN A 135 10.26 -2.59 17.51
N GLY A 136 11.18 -2.16 18.37
CA GLY A 136 12.61 -2.47 18.24
C GLY A 136 13.33 -1.80 17.04
N LYS A 137 12.72 -0.83 16.37
CA LYS A 137 13.37 -0.04 15.31
C LYS A 137 14.43 0.90 15.92
N PRO A 138 15.50 1.24 15.15
CA PRO A 138 16.47 2.23 15.60
C PRO A 138 15.80 3.57 15.91
N ARG A 139 16.13 4.15 17.06
CA ARG A 139 15.65 5.48 17.45
C ARG A 139 16.10 6.51 16.40
N VAL A 140 15.16 7.29 15.89
CA VAL A 140 15.47 8.39 14.98
C VAL A 140 16.05 9.55 15.82
N PRO A 141 17.24 10.08 15.49
CA PRO A 141 17.83 11.23 16.20
C PRO A 141 16.89 12.44 16.17
N GLY A 142 16.99 13.43 17.06
CA GLY A 142 16.16 14.64 16.99
C GLY A 142 16.43 15.47 15.72
N PRO A 143 15.43 16.16 15.13
CA PRO A 143 15.61 16.93 13.90
C PRO A 143 16.68 18.04 14.02
N LEU A 144 16.84 18.63 15.20
CA LEU A 144 17.84 19.68 15.48
C LEU A 144 19.26 19.14 15.70
N GLU A 145 19.46 17.82 15.76
CA GLU A 145 20.79 17.20 15.84
C GLU A 145 21.54 17.22 14.49
N GLY A 146 20.85 17.59 13.40
CA GLY A 146 21.47 17.82 12.11
C GLY A 146 22.49 18.96 12.15
N SER A 147 23.62 18.79 11.45
CA SER A 147 24.69 19.79 11.43
C SER A 147 24.18 21.12 10.86
N GLY A 148 24.22 22.19 11.67
CA GLY A 148 23.81 23.53 11.26
C GLY A 148 22.30 23.73 11.11
N VAL A 149 21.49 22.82 11.64
CA VAL A 149 20.02 22.92 11.61
C VAL A 149 19.53 23.85 12.73
N THR A 150 18.59 24.73 12.41
CA THR A 150 17.91 25.61 13.38
C THR A 150 16.39 25.47 13.24
N VAL A 151 15.65 25.98 14.22
CA VAL A 151 14.18 26.01 14.19
C VAL A 151 13.67 26.78 12.96
N GLU A 152 14.32 27.88 12.59
CA GLU A 152 13.96 28.69 11.43
C GLU A 152 14.16 27.95 10.11
N ARG A 153 15.20 27.11 10.00
CA ARG A 153 15.40 26.24 8.83
C ARG A 153 14.35 25.16 8.76
N MET A 154 14.03 24.53 9.90
CA MET A 154 12.96 23.54 9.97
C MET A 154 11.59 24.15 9.64
N ARG A 155 11.34 25.41 10.03
CA ARG A 155 10.15 26.16 9.64
C ARG A 155 10.08 26.37 8.12
N ALA A 156 11.17 26.83 7.51
CA ALA A 156 11.24 27.02 6.06
C ALA A 156 11.03 25.70 5.29
N PHE A 157 11.62 24.60 5.78
CA PHE A 157 11.38 23.25 5.25
C PHE A 157 9.91 22.83 5.40
N ALA A 158 9.31 23.01 6.58
CA ALA A 158 7.93 22.65 6.85
C ALA A 158 6.94 23.40 5.93
N GLU A 159 7.15 24.70 5.74
CA GLU A 159 6.37 25.52 4.81
C GLU A 159 6.50 25.04 3.35
N ALA A 160 7.71 24.74 2.91
CA ALA A 160 7.97 24.21 1.56
C ALA A 160 7.32 22.84 1.36
N ALA A 161 7.43 21.95 2.34
CA ALA A 161 6.83 20.63 2.31
C ALA A 161 5.29 20.70 2.32
N ALA A 162 4.71 21.61 3.10
CA ALA A 162 3.27 21.85 3.11
C ALA A 162 2.77 22.40 1.76
N ALA A 163 3.52 23.32 1.14
CA ALA A 163 3.21 23.79 -0.22
C ALA A 163 3.27 22.66 -1.26
N PHE A 164 4.30 21.82 -1.21
CA PHE A 164 4.42 20.63 -2.06
C PHE A 164 3.24 19.68 -1.88
N TYR A 165 2.86 19.41 -0.63
CA TYR A 165 1.77 18.49 -0.33
C TYR A 165 0.43 18.99 -0.86
N ARG A 166 0.14 20.28 -0.66
CA ARG A 166 -1.09 20.92 -1.17
C ARG A 166 -1.13 20.97 -2.70
N ALA A 167 0.01 21.19 -3.35
CA ALA A 167 0.12 21.14 -4.81
C ALA A 167 -0.09 19.72 -5.37
N ALA A 168 0.13 18.69 -4.56
CA ALA A 168 -0.10 17.29 -4.88
C ALA A 168 0.54 16.83 -6.23
N PRO A 169 1.85 17.02 -6.44
CA PRO A 169 2.51 16.70 -7.72
C PRO A 169 2.45 15.21 -8.09
N TRP A 170 2.20 14.33 -7.13
CA TRP A 170 1.92 12.90 -7.37
C TRP A 170 0.64 12.64 -8.19
N ARG A 171 -0.18 13.68 -8.45
CA ARG A 171 -1.28 13.62 -9.42
C ARG A 171 -0.80 13.66 -10.87
N HIS A 172 0.42 14.14 -11.10
CA HIS A 172 0.99 14.33 -12.45
C HIS A 172 2.23 13.47 -12.70
N LEU A 173 2.93 13.08 -11.63
CA LEU A 173 4.20 12.37 -11.63
C LEU A 173 4.11 11.07 -10.85
N THR A 174 4.85 10.07 -11.31
CA THR A 174 4.91 8.74 -10.73
C THR A 174 6.31 8.44 -10.19
N ASP A 175 6.44 7.33 -9.49
CA ASP A 175 7.73 6.82 -9.04
C ASP A 175 8.62 6.32 -10.20
N VAL A 176 8.13 6.34 -11.46
CA VAL A 176 8.91 6.06 -12.68
C VAL A 176 9.47 7.33 -13.31
N ASP A 177 8.92 8.49 -12.99
CA ASP A 177 9.34 9.78 -13.54
C ASP A 177 10.57 10.29 -12.82
N LEU A 178 11.74 9.86 -13.31
CA LEU A 178 13.03 10.20 -12.72
C LEU A 178 13.41 11.64 -13.04
N ILE A 179 13.33 12.50 -12.04
CA ILE A 179 13.65 13.93 -12.13
C ILE A 179 15.14 14.12 -11.83
N HIS A 180 15.83 14.75 -12.76
CA HIS A 180 17.19 15.23 -12.60
C HIS A 180 17.19 16.70 -12.20
N ILE A 181 18.06 17.01 -11.25
CA ILE A 181 18.17 18.34 -10.69
C ILE A 181 19.50 18.91 -11.16
N GLU A 182 19.40 19.82 -12.12
CA GLU A 182 20.56 20.32 -12.86
C GLU A 182 21.12 21.61 -12.25
N ALA A 183 20.28 22.36 -11.53
CA ALA A 183 20.66 23.54 -10.79
C ALA A 183 19.68 23.78 -9.61
N PRO A 184 20.12 24.42 -8.50
CA PRO A 184 21.52 24.70 -8.17
C PRO A 184 22.31 23.41 -7.90
N GLN A 185 23.64 23.48 -7.93
CA GLN A 185 24.46 22.36 -7.45
C GLN A 185 24.29 22.21 -5.94
N GLY A 186 24.21 20.98 -5.46
CA GLY A 186 24.07 20.67 -4.04
C GLY A 186 24.62 19.29 -3.69
N PRO A 187 24.18 18.72 -2.56
CA PRO A 187 24.62 17.40 -2.12
C PRO A 187 24.43 16.36 -3.22
N SER A 188 25.45 15.55 -3.50
CA SER A 188 25.41 14.59 -4.60
C SER A 188 24.27 13.58 -4.48
N GLU A 189 23.96 13.18 -3.24
CA GLU A 189 22.88 12.27 -2.84
C GLU A 189 21.47 12.83 -3.10
N LEU A 190 21.39 14.14 -3.33
CA LEU A 190 20.21 14.89 -3.69
C LEU A 190 20.41 15.42 -5.13
N ARG A 191 20.55 14.55 -6.13
CA ARG A 191 20.59 14.98 -7.55
C ARG A 191 19.52 14.38 -8.42
N VAL A 192 19.03 13.22 -8.02
CA VAL A 192 18.02 12.46 -8.74
C VAL A 192 16.86 12.23 -7.80
N ALA A 193 15.63 12.46 -8.26
CA ALA A 193 14.43 12.39 -7.44
C ALA A 193 13.31 11.64 -8.14
N VAL A 194 12.43 11.04 -7.35
CA VAL A 194 11.10 10.58 -7.79
C VAL A 194 10.03 11.09 -6.85
N VAL A 195 8.85 11.36 -7.39
CA VAL A 195 7.67 11.73 -6.59
C VAL A 195 6.93 10.46 -6.18
N LEU A 196 6.61 10.35 -4.89
CA LEU A 196 5.90 9.22 -4.30
C LEU A 196 4.44 9.59 -4.04
N GLY A 197 3.53 8.63 -4.21
CA GLY A 197 2.15 8.77 -3.72
C GLY A 197 1.03 8.56 -4.73
N MET A 198 1.33 8.21 -5.99
CA MET A 198 0.29 7.96 -7.00
C MET A 198 -0.72 6.88 -6.54
N LYS A 199 -0.27 5.87 -5.79
CA LYS A 199 -1.12 4.79 -5.26
C LYS A 199 -1.58 4.99 -3.81
N GLY A 200 -1.43 6.20 -3.26
CA GLY A 200 -1.97 6.60 -1.95
C GLY A 200 -1.27 6.04 -0.71
N THR A 201 -0.36 5.06 -0.83
CA THR A 201 0.28 4.39 0.33
C THR A 201 1.34 5.24 1.04
N LEU A 202 2.13 6.00 0.29
CA LEU A 202 3.16 6.89 0.83
C LEU A 202 3.30 8.10 -0.08
N ARG A 203 3.01 9.30 0.45
CA ARG A 203 3.21 10.57 -0.28
C ARG A 203 4.55 11.16 0.10
N GLY A 204 5.24 11.76 -0.86
CA GLY A 204 6.56 12.32 -0.60
C GLY A 204 7.47 12.38 -1.80
N MET A 205 8.76 12.37 -1.52
CA MET A 205 9.82 12.28 -2.51
C MET A 205 10.93 11.36 -2.03
N ALA A 206 11.53 10.61 -2.93
CA ALA A 206 12.77 9.89 -2.67
C ALA A 206 13.88 10.44 -3.56
N PHE A 207 15.09 10.51 -3.01
CA PHE A 207 16.26 11.04 -3.68
C PHE A 207 17.43 10.07 -3.66
N TYR A 208 18.18 10.10 -4.74
CA TYR A 208 19.28 9.19 -5.02
C TYR A 208 20.47 9.97 -5.56
N GLU A 209 21.66 9.43 -5.37
CA GLU A 209 22.88 10.02 -5.91
C GLU A 209 22.94 9.92 -7.44
N THR A 210 22.54 8.76 -7.96
CA THR A 210 22.50 8.50 -9.40
C THR A 210 21.22 7.78 -9.82
N ALA A 211 20.90 7.85 -11.12
CA ALA A 211 19.82 7.06 -11.71
C ALA A 211 20.04 5.54 -11.52
N LYS A 212 21.30 5.09 -11.49
CA LYS A 212 21.64 3.68 -11.29
C LYS A 212 21.20 3.20 -9.91
N ASP A 213 21.44 4.00 -8.87
CA ASP A 213 21.06 3.67 -7.49
C ASP A 213 19.54 3.52 -7.36
N TYR A 214 18.77 4.41 -8.00
CA TYR A 214 17.32 4.30 -8.07
C TYR A 214 16.86 3.00 -8.75
N TYR A 215 17.41 2.66 -9.93
CA TYR A 215 17.01 1.43 -10.64
C TYR A 215 17.44 0.16 -9.89
N GLU A 216 18.58 0.18 -9.20
CA GLU A 216 18.99 -0.93 -8.32
C GLU A 216 18.03 -1.09 -7.13
N PHE A 217 17.68 0.02 -6.46
CA PHE A 217 16.69 0.03 -5.37
C PHE A 217 15.36 -0.56 -5.83
N ARG A 218 14.86 -0.11 -6.98
CA ARG A 218 13.59 -0.58 -7.54
C ARG A 218 13.62 -2.08 -7.87
N ARG A 219 14.70 -2.56 -8.49
CA ARG A 219 14.87 -3.98 -8.82
C ARG A 219 14.80 -4.86 -7.57
N MET A 220 15.45 -4.42 -6.49
CA MET A 220 15.43 -5.10 -5.19
C MET A 220 14.04 -5.07 -4.55
N ALA A 221 13.35 -3.93 -4.58
CA ALA A 221 12.00 -3.80 -4.05
C ALA A 221 10.98 -4.72 -4.76
N SER A 222 11.16 -4.95 -6.06
CA SER A 222 10.32 -5.89 -6.83
C SER A 222 10.64 -7.37 -6.57
N HIS A 223 11.81 -7.71 -6.02
CA HIS A 223 12.28 -9.09 -5.80
C HIS A 223 12.80 -9.26 -4.36
N ALA A 224 12.08 -8.72 -3.38
CA ALA A 224 12.55 -8.63 -1.99
C ALA A 224 12.90 -10.00 -1.37
N GLU A 225 12.25 -11.08 -1.81
CA GLU A 225 12.49 -12.45 -1.33
C GLU A 225 13.78 -13.08 -1.89
N GLU A 226 14.28 -12.61 -3.04
CA GLU A 226 15.47 -13.15 -3.71
C GLU A 226 16.71 -12.23 -3.60
N SER A 227 16.51 -11.01 -3.08
CA SER A 227 17.52 -9.97 -3.03
C SER A 227 18.40 -10.08 -1.78
N SER A 228 19.60 -10.66 -1.92
CA SER A 228 20.66 -10.62 -0.90
C SER A 228 21.54 -9.36 -0.96
N GLY A 229 21.14 -8.34 -1.75
CA GLY A 229 21.92 -7.12 -1.99
C GLY A 229 21.80 -6.10 -0.85
N LYS A 230 22.79 -5.21 -0.73
CA LYS A 230 22.69 -4.02 0.13
C LYS A 230 21.78 -2.99 -0.53
N ILE A 231 20.83 -2.45 0.23
CA ILE A 231 19.93 -1.40 -0.25
C ILE A 231 20.78 -0.16 -0.58
N PRO A 232 20.63 0.44 -1.77
CA PRO A 232 21.32 1.69 -2.08
C PRO A 232 20.94 2.77 -1.09
N LEU A 233 21.86 3.71 -0.86
CA LEU A 233 21.56 4.85 -0.03
C LEU A 233 20.51 5.76 -0.70
N PHE A 234 19.55 6.26 0.07
CA PHE A 234 18.59 7.25 -0.41
C PHE A 234 18.15 8.21 0.69
N TRP A 235 17.68 9.39 0.28
CA TRP A 235 16.94 10.30 1.15
C TRP A 235 15.45 10.22 0.85
N GLN A 236 14.63 10.49 1.84
CA GLN A 236 13.19 10.53 1.66
C GLN A 236 12.57 11.67 2.45
N VAL A 237 11.73 12.46 1.76
CA VAL A 237 10.71 13.28 2.40
C VAL A 237 9.44 12.45 2.44
N CYS A 238 8.88 12.22 3.63
CA CYS A 238 7.60 11.54 3.82
C CYS A 238 6.66 12.41 4.66
N PHE A 239 5.36 12.15 4.52
CA PHE A 239 4.32 12.84 5.27
C PHE A 239 3.57 11.81 6.11
N ASN A 240 3.81 11.82 7.41
CA ASN A 240 3.37 10.79 8.34
C ASN A 240 2.41 11.38 9.38
N SER A 241 1.62 10.53 10.04
CA SER A 241 0.83 10.95 11.19
C SER A 241 1.74 11.26 12.38
N ILE A 242 1.24 12.03 13.34
CA ILE A 242 2.05 12.38 14.52
C ILE A 242 2.44 11.14 15.35
N GLU A 243 1.64 10.07 15.32
CA GLU A 243 1.98 8.82 16.04
C GLU A 243 3.05 7.99 15.32
N SER A 244 3.35 8.30 14.05
CA SER A 244 4.30 7.56 13.23
C SER A 244 5.63 8.29 12.97
N ILE A 245 5.81 9.49 13.52
CA ILE A 245 7.09 10.22 13.53
C ILE A 245 7.81 10.07 14.88
N SER A 246 9.08 10.45 14.95
CA SER A 246 9.81 10.35 16.21
C SER A 246 9.33 11.40 17.22
N GLU A 247 9.50 11.12 18.51
CA GLU A 247 9.19 12.07 19.59
C GLU A 247 9.83 13.44 19.34
N GLY A 248 11.10 13.48 18.93
CA GLY A 248 11.80 14.73 18.65
C GLY A 248 11.26 15.50 17.45
N ASP A 249 10.69 14.82 16.45
CA ASP A 249 9.98 15.50 15.37
C ASP A 249 8.65 16.06 15.88
N ALA A 250 7.85 15.24 16.57
CA ALA A 250 6.55 15.67 17.08
C ALA A 250 6.69 16.86 18.07
N ASP A 251 7.64 16.79 19.00
CA ASP A 251 7.93 17.87 19.96
C ASP A 251 8.29 19.17 19.22
N LEU A 252 9.19 19.10 18.23
CA LEU A 252 9.58 20.28 17.43
C LEU A 252 8.36 20.93 16.74
N TRP A 253 7.48 20.13 16.11
CA TRP A 253 6.29 20.66 15.43
C TRP A 253 5.34 21.35 16.40
N MET A 254 5.14 20.73 17.57
CA MET A 254 4.14 21.16 18.54
C MET A 254 4.59 22.37 19.35
N GLU A 255 5.85 22.38 19.81
CA GLU A 255 6.43 23.45 20.62
C GLU A 255 6.65 24.73 19.79
N HIS A 256 7.08 24.58 18.54
CA HIS A 256 7.38 25.73 17.69
C HIS A 256 6.27 26.08 16.69
N SER A 257 5.12 25.37 16.74
CA SER A 257 3.99 25.59 15.83
C SER A 257 4.46 25.65 14.37
N LEU A 258 5.16 24.60 13.94
CA LEU A 258 5.59 24.48 12.54
C LEU A 258 4.38 24.16 11.66
N GLU A 259 4.43 24.63 10.42
CA GLU A 259 3.38 24.37 9.42
C GLU A 259 3.26 22.85 9.19
N THR A 260 2.04 22.33 9.28
CA THR A 260 1.72 20.95 8.91
C THR A 260 1.22 20.91 7.47
N ALA A 261 1.49 19.81 6.76
CA ALA A 261 1.05 19.66 5.38
C ALA A 261 -0.45 19.32 5.27
N GLY A 262 -1.02 18.84 6.38
CA GLY A 262 -2.41 18.50 6.63
C GLY A 262 -2.54 17.98 8.06
N ASP A 263 -3.76 17.67 8.52
CA ASP A 263 -4.04 17.32 9.92
C ASP A 263 -3.21 16.14 10.44
N GLN A 264 -2.89 15.19 9.56
CA GLN A 264 -2.11 13.98 9.85
C GLN A 264 -0.89 13.84 8.92
N ALA A 265 -0.36 14.96 8.42
CA ALA A 265 0.71 14.96 7.44
C ALA A 265 1.88 15.84 7.91
N TYR A 266 2.73 15.26 8.75
CA TYR A 266 3.92 15.87 9.31
C TYR A 266 5.13 15.52 8.41
N PRO A 267 5.78 16.53 7.79
CA PRO A 267 6.88 16.27 6.88
C PRO A 267 8.16 15.88 7.62
N VAL A 268 8.76 14.76 7.23
CA VAL A 268 10.02 14.27 7.79
C VAL A 268 11.01 14.02 6.65
N LEU A 269 12.24 14.54 6.80
CA LEU A 269 13.37 14.27 5.89
C LEU A 269 14.41 13.40 6.60
N LEU A 270 14.64 12.20 6.05
CA LEU A 270 15.59 11.23 6.58
C LEU A 270 16.46 10.62 5.48
N ARG A 271 17.70 10.32 5.83
CA ARG A 271 18.61 9.50 5.03
C ARG A 271 18.57 8.06 5.53
N TYR A 272 18.48 7.13 4.60
CA TYR A 272 18.51 5.70 4.85
C TYR A 272 19.84 5.13 4.36
N GLY A 273 20.64 4.62 5.30
CA GLY A 273 21.89 3.93 5.04
C GLY A 273 21.68 2.53 4.49
N SER A 274 22.70 1.98 3.82
CA SER A 274 22.65 0.61 3.28
C SER A 274 22.54 -0.49 4.35
N ASP A 275 22.85 -0.14 5.60
CA ASP A 275 22.74 -0.94 6.81
C ASP A 275 21.47 -0.61 7.62
N MET A 276 20.51 0.11 7.01
CA MET A 276 19.31 0.64 7.65
C MET A 276 19.59 1.68 8.74
N SER A 277 20.81 2.23 8.84
CA SER A 277 21.08 3.38 9.71
C SER A 277 20.30 4.60 9.24
N LEU A 278 19.80 5.39 10.20
CA LEU A 278 19.05 6.61 9.94
C LEU A 278 19.91 7.83 10.27
N ARG A 279 19.89 8.85 9.41
CA ARG A 279 20.58 10.13 9.65
C ARG A 279 19.68 11.31 9.32
N ARG A 280 19.82 12.39 10.10
CA ARG A 280 19.17 13.69 9.87
C ARG A 280 19.87 14.51 8.79
N ALA A 281 19.07 15.31 8.09
CA ALA A 281 19.54 16.34 7.18
C ALA A 281 20.38 17.38 7.93
N GLY A 282 21.47 17.83 7.33
CA GLY A 282 22.17 19.03 7.77
C GLY A 282 21.58 20.27 7.11
N ARG A 283 22.28 21.39 7.28
CA ARG A 283 21.98 22.68 6.65
C ARG A 283 21.78 22.55 5.14
N ASP A 284 22.76 21.97 4.46
CA ASP A 284 22.81 21.97 3.00
C ASP A 284 21.72 21.07 2.41
N GLU A 285 21.48 19.90 3.01
CA GLU A 285 20.40 19.00 2.59
C GLU A 285 19.01 19.62 2.78
N LEU A 286 18.76 20.31 3.90
CA LEU A 286 17.49 20.99 4.15
C LEU A 286 17.26 22.12 3.15
N THR A 287 18.26 22.98 2.91
CA THR A 287 18.14 24.08 1.96
C THR A 287 17.87 23.56 0.54
N HIS A 288 18.50 22.46 0.15
CA HIS A 288 18.28 21.85 -1.16
C HIS A 288 16.88 21.23 -1.27
N ALA A 289 16.47 20.43 -0.28
CA ALA A 289 15.13 19.87 -0.23
C ALA A 289 14.04 20.96 -0.22
N GLU A 290 14.24 22.04 0.52
CA GLU A 290 13.35 23.21 0.54
C GLU A 290 13.17 23.80 -0.87
N ALA A 291 14.28 24.08 -1.56
CA ALA A 291 14.26 24.65 -2.92
C ALA A 291 13.41 23.80 -3.87
N TRP A 292 13.54 22.49 -3.78
CA TRP A 292 12.88 21.55 -4.68
C TRP A 292 11.40 21.40 -4.38
N LEU A 293 11.05 21.27 -3.10
CA LEU A 293 9.67 21.21 -2.66
C LEU A 293 8.91 22.46 -3.12
N ARG A 294 9.52 23.65 -2.98
CA ARG A 294 8.95 24.90 -3.50
C ARG A 294 8.86 24.91 -5.03
N ALA A 295 9.90 24.45 -5.74
CA ALA A 295 9.90 24.43 -7.19
C ALA A 295 8.81 23.50 -7.76
N LEU A 296 8.69 22.28 -7.22
CA LEU A 296 7.65 21.33 -7.62
C LEU A 296 6.25 21.80 -7.21
N ALA A 297 6.10 22.45 -6.04
CA ALA A 297 4.83 23.05 -5.63
C ALA A 297 4.34 24.12 -6.62
N ALA A 298 5.26 24.87 -7.22
CA ALA A 298 4.96 25.91 -8.20
C ALA A 298 4.93 25.40 -9.66
N THR A 299 5.20 24.12 -9.89
CA THR A 299 5.31 23.54 -11.25
C THR A 299 3.92 23.22 -11.80
N SER A 300 3.68 23.65 -13.04
CA SER A 300 2.48 23.32 -13.80
C SER A 300 2.65 22.04 -14.59
N GLU A 301 1.53 21.46 -14.99
CA GLU A 301 1.51 20.25 -15.81
C GLU A 301 2.19 20.44 -17.18
N ALA A 302 2.00 21.61 -17.81
CA ALA A 302 2.63 21.93 -19.09
C ALA A 302 4.17 22.03 -18.99
N GLU A 303 4.69 22.49 -17.86
CA GLU A 303 6.13 22.54 -17.60
C GLU A 303 6.71 21.14 -17.37
N ILE A 304 5.97 20.24 -16.71
CA ILE A 304 6.36 18.83 -16.62
C ILE A 304 6.40 18.22 -18.03
N ASP A 305 5.40 18.55 -18.86
CA ASP A 305 5.29 18.01 -20.21
C ASP A 305 6.38 18.52 -21.17
N SER A 306 7.02 19.65 -20.90
CA SER A 306 8.19 20.11 -21.67
C SER A 306 9.42 19.22 -21.44
N GLY A 307 9.44 18.42 -20.37
CA GLY A 307 10.56 17.57 -19.97
C GLY A 307 11.76 18.30 -19.38
N ARG A 308 11.81 19.64 -19.46
CA ARG A 308 12.82 20.49 -18.81
C ARG A 308 12.25 21.87 -18.54
N TRP A 309 12.34 22.32 -17.29
CA TRP A 309 11.82 23.62 -16.87
C TRP A 309 12.63 24.20 -15.70
N HIS A 310 12.36 25.46 -15.36
CA HIS A 310 13.02 26.14 -14.25
C HIS A 310 12.04 26.93 -13.38
N LYS A 311 12.37 27.08 -12.09
CA LYS A 311 11.63 27.90 -11.13
C LYS A 311 12.57 28.76 -10.31
N ASP A 312 12.23 30.03 -10.20
CA ASP A 312 12.86 30.94 -9.24
C ASP A 312 12.11 30.81 -7.91
N VAL A 313 12.80 30.38 -6.87
CA VAL A 313 12.24 30.15 -5.53
C VAL A 313 13.09 30.87 -4.48
N VAL A 314 12.49 31.15 -3.33
CA VAL A 314 13.20 31.72 -2.18
C VAL A 314 13.32 30.64 -1.12
N THR A 315 14.54 30.31 -0.72
CA THR A 315 14.82 29.41 0.41
C THR A 315 15.20 30.21 1.64
N HIS A 316 15.37 29.54 2.78
CA HIS A 316 15.94 30.15 3.97
C HIS A 316 17.31 30.82 3.73
N ASP A 317 18.14 30.28 2.83
CA ASP A 317 19.46 30.84 2.50
C ASP A 317 19.43 31.90 1.37
N GLY A 318 18.25 32.19 0.82
CA GLY A 318 18.03 33.24 -0.18
C GLY A 318 17.41 32.76 -1.50
N PRO A 319 17.29 33.64 -2.49
CA PRO A 319 16.73 33.30 -3.79
C PRO A 319 17.65 32.34 -4.56
N THR A 320 17.06 31.36 -5.23
CA THR A 320 17.77 30.41 -6.08
C THR A 320 16.92 30.00 -7.28
N ARG A 321 17.60 29.66 -8.38
CA ARG A 321 16.96 29.12 -9.58
C ARG A 321 17.12 27.60 -9.58
N VAL A 322 16.00 26.89 -9.54
CA VAL A 322 15.95 25.43 -9.63
C VAL A 322 15.67 25.04 -11.08
N THR A 323 16.51 24.19 -11.66
CA THR A 323 16.31 23.59 -13.00
C THR A 323 16.05 22.11 -12.85
N LEU A 324 14.90 21.68 -13.34
CA LEU A 324 14.42 20.30 -13.29
C LEU A 324 14.33 19.74 -14.71
N ALA A 325 14.67 18.47 -14.87
CA ALA A 325 14.51 17.76 -16.13
C ALA A 325 14.03 16.33 -15.89
N ILE A 326 13.25 15.78 -16.81
CA ILE A 326 12.94 14.35 -16.87
C ILE A 326 13.63 13.83 -18.13
N PRO A 327 14.86 13.29 -18.03
CA PRO A 327 15.65 12.94 -19.21
C PRO A 327 14.94 11.95 -20.14
N ASP A 328 14.18 11.00 -19.56
CA ASP A 328 13.44 10.00 -20.31
C ASP A 328 12.24 10.60 -21.09
N LEU A 329 11.77 11.81 -20.77
CA LEU A 329 10.81 12.55 -21.61
C LEU A 329 11.50 13.21 -22.81
N LEU A 330 12.68 13.79 -22.59
CA LEU A 330 13.46 14.48 -23.63
C LEU A 330 14.06 13.48 -24.63
N LYS A 331 14.49 12.32 -24.12
CA LYS A 331 15.07 11.23 -24.91
C LYS A 331 14.51 9.89 -24.42
N PRO A 332 13.34 9.48 -24.95
CA PRO A 332 12.71 8.21 -24.60
C PRO A 332 13.65 7.01 -24.70
N PRO A 333 13.77 6.18 -23.65
CA PRO A 333 14.54 4.94 -23.69
C PRO A 333 13.94 3.93 -24.67
N SER A 334 14.79 3.07 -25.24
CA SER A 334 14.34 1.92 -26.02
C SER A 334 13.64 0.88 -25.13
N PRO A 335 12.75 0.03 -25.67
CA PRO A 335 12.14 -1.07 -24.92
C PRO A 335 13.17 -1.99 -24.23
N SER A 336 14.29 -2.27 -24.90
CA SER A 336 15.41 -3.05 -24.34
C SER A 336 16.09 -2.37 -23.15
N MET A 337 16.12 -1.03 -23.11
CA MET A 337 16.65 -0.28 -21.97
C MET A 337 15.68 -0.33 -20.79
N TRP A 338 14.37 -0.25 -21.04
CA TRP A 338 13.36 -0.42 -19.99
C TRP A 338 13.43 -1.80 -19.33
N ILE A 339 13.55 -2.86 -20.13
CA ILE A 339 13.70 -4.23 -19.61
C ILE A 339 14.95 -4.36 -18.73
N LYS A 340 16.09 -3.78 -19.15
CA LYS A 340 17.32 -3.75 -18.34
C LYS A 340 17.13 -2.99 -17.00
N ARG A 341 16.21 -2.04 -16.95
CA ARG A 341 15.81 -1.27 -15.75
C ARG A 341 14.75 -2.00 -14.90
N GLY A 342 14.35 -3.21 -15.27
CA GLY A 342 13.33 -3.99 -14.55
C GLY A 342 11.89 -3.59 -14.89
N LEU A 343 11.69 -2.90 -16.02
CA LEU A 343 10.40 -2.44 -16.51
C LEU A 343 10.05 -3.15 -17.82
N SER A 344 9.08 -4.05 -17.77
CA SER A 344 8.61 -4.79 -18.94
C SER A 344 7.46 -4.05 -19.62
N PRO A 345 7.56 -3.76 -20.94
CA PRO A 345 6.47 -3.16 -21.69
C PRO A 345 5.15 -3.90 -21.52
N ASP A 346 4.05 -3.16 -21.60
CA ASP A 346 2.73 -3.74 -21.52
C ASP A 346 2.48 -4.66 -22.72
N PRO A 347 1.98 -5.89 -22.52
CA PRO A 347 1.70 -6.83 -23.62
C PRO A 347 0.80 -6.25 -24.72
N ARG A 348 -0.06 -5.28 -24.39
CA ARG A 348 -0.90 -4.56 -25.37
C ARG A 348 -0.09 -3.85 -26.46
N SER A 349 1.17 -3.50 -26.19
CA SER A 349 2.07 -2.91 -27.21
C SER A 349 2.32 -3.86 -28.38
N ALA A 350 2.26 -5.18 -28.18
CA ALA A 350 2.45 -6.17 -29.25
C ALA A 350 1.32 -6.15 -30.29
N GLU A 351 0.14 -5.61 -29.94
CA GLU A 351 -0.96 -5.42 -30.89
C GLU A 351 -0.58 -4.47 -32.03
N ARG A 352 0.46 -3.64 -31.86
CA ARG A 352 1.01 -2.77 -32.92
C ARG A 352 1.44 -3.57 -34.16
N VAL A 353 2.14 -4.68 -33.96
CA VAL A 353 2.61 -5.55 -35.05
C VAL A 353 1.42 -6.25 -35.71
N MET A 354 0.45 -6.68 -34.91
CA MET A 354 -0.76 -7.31 -35.46
C MET A 354 -1.56 -6.33 -36.31
N ALA A 355 -1.67 -5.07 -35.88
CA ALA A 355 -2.31 -4.01 -36.66
C ALA A 355 -1.53 -3.70 -37.96
N ASP A 356 -0.20 -3.71 -37.92
CA ASP A 356 0.63 -3.56 -39.12
C ASP A 356 0.44 -4.70 -40.12
N ILE A 357 0.46 -5.95 -39.64
CA ILE A 357 0.15 -7.13 -40.46
C ILE A 357 -1.26 -7.01 -41.06
N GLY A 358 -2.25 -6.61 -40.26
CA GLY A 358 -3.63 -6.42 -40.71
C GLY A 358 -3.73 -5.41 -41.85
N ARG A 359 -3.11 -4.23 -41.70
CA ARG A 359 -3.05 -3.21 -42.77
C ARG A 359 -2.34 -3.71 -44.01
N PHE A 360 -1.20 -4.39 -43.84
CA PHE A 360 -0.45 -4.95 -44.95
C PHE A 360 -1.28 -5.95 -45.76
N LEU A 361 -1.95 -6.88 -45.09
CA LEU A 361 -2.78 -7.91 -45.73
C LEU A 361 -4.03 -7.32 -46.38
N ALA A 362 -4.60 -6.25 -45.83
CA ALA A 362 -5.70 -5.52 -46.46
C ALA A 362 -5.27 -4.87 -47.78
N GLN A 363 -4.04 -4.34 -47.85
CA GLN A 363 -3.46 -3.76 -49.06
C GLN A 363 -2.94 -4.82 -50.03
N ASN A 364 -2.52 -5.99 -49.52
CA ASN A 364 -1.88 -7.08 -50.26
C ASN A 364 -2.53 -8.42 -49.89
N PRO A 365 -3.78 -8.68 -50.31
CA PRO A 365 -4.47 -9.91 -49.94
C PRO A 365 -3.77 -11.13 -50.56
N PRO A 366 -3.36 -12.12 -49.74
CA PRO A 366 -2.65 -13.29 -50.24
C PRO A 366 -3.59 -14.18 -51.05
N ALA A 367 -3.10 -14.75 -52.17
CA ALA A 367 -3.89 -15.67 -52.98
C ALA A 367 -3.93 -17.09 -52.39
N THR A 368 -2.95 -17.46 -51.55
CA THR A 368 -2.86 -18.79 -50.92
C THR A 368 -2.30 -18.74 -49.50
N GLU A 369 -2.55 -19.78 -48.70
CA GLU A 369 -1.96 -19.91 -47.35
C GLU A 369 -0.41 -19.98 -47.40
N GLN A 370 0.15 -20.59 -48.45
CA GLN A 370 1.60 -20.67 -48.62
C GLN A 370 2.22 -19.29 -48.87
N GLU A 371 1.56 -18.45 -49.66
CA GLU A 371 1.97 -17.06 -49.90
C GLU A 371 1.85 -16.21 -48.64
N LEU A 372 0.78 -16.39 -47.86
CA LEU A 372 0.61 -15.73 -46.56
C LEU A 372 1.77 -16.08 -45.61
N ARG A 373 2.07 -17.37 -45.43
CA ARG A 373 3.16 -17.84 -44.55
C ARG A 373 4.51 -17.27 -45.00
N ALA A 374 4.83 -17.36 -46.29
CA ALA A 374 6.08 -16.83 -46.83
C ALA A 374 6.21 -15.31 -46.64
N THR A 375 5.11 -14.57 -46.82
CA THR A 375 5.11 -13.11 -46.65
C THR A 375 5.30 -12.71 -45.19
N LEU A 376 4.63 -13.40 -44.26
CA LEU A 376 4.82 -13.19 -42.82
C LEU A 376 6.28 -13.50 -42.41
N GLU A 377 6.83 -14.61 -42.88
CA GLU A 377 8.21 -15.01 -42.60
C GLU A 377 9.23 -14.02 -43.16
N GLN A 378 9.03 -13.52 -44.37
CA GLN A 378 9.99 -12.64 -45.04
C GLN A 378 9.95 -11.20 -44.51
N ARG A 379 8.76 -10.68 -44.15
CA ARG A 379 8.59 -9.25 -43.84
C ARG A 379 8.41 -8.92 -42.37
N PHE A 380 7.92 -9.86 -41.56
CA PHE A 380 7.54 -9.59 -40.17
C PHE A 380 8.35 -10.40 -39.16
N THR A 381 9.00 -11.51 -39.55
CA THR A 381 9.91 -12.24 -38.66
C THR A 381 11.19 -11.45 -38.42
N GLY A 382 11.45 -11.13 -37.16
CA GLY A 382 12.65 -10.40 -36.73
C GLY A 382 12.55 -8.88 -36.83
N SER A 383 11.45 -8.34 -37.34
CA SER A 383 11.20 -6.90 -37.41
C SER A 383 11.00 -6.30 -36.01
N SER A 384 11.54 -5.11 -35.79
CA SER A 384 11.33 -4.37 -34.54
C SER A 384 9.90 -3.84 -34.43
N LEU A 385 9.39 -3.67 -33.21
CA LEU A 385 8.13 -2.96 -32.93
C LEU A 385 8.09 -1.54 -33.53
N ASP A 386 9.27 -0.95 -33.80
CA ASP A 386 9.43 0.40 -34.34
C ASP A 386 9.56 0.46 -35.87
N GLU A 387 9.69 -0.70 -36.53
CA GLU A 387 9.86 -0.80 -37.99
C GLU A 387 8.57 -1.31 -38.63
N LEU A 388 7.61 -0.39 -38.80
CA LEU A 388 6.34 -0.71 -39.44
C LEU A 388 6.51 -0.90 -40.95
N SER A 389 6.02 -2.02 -41.47
CA SER A 389 5.96 -2.28 -42.91
C SER A 389 4.89 -1.41 -43.59
N THR A 390 3.78 -1.16 -42.90
CA THR A 390 2.64 -0.37 -43.36
C THR A 390 2.24 0.65 -42.28
N PRO A 391 2.81 1.87 -42.33
CA PRO A 391 2.51 2.93 -41.37
C PRO A 391 1.01 3.29 -41.29
N PRO A 392 0.53 3.81 -40.14
CA PRO A 392 -0.85 4.25 -39.99
C PRO A 392 -1.17 5.42 -40.94
N SER A 393 -2.32 5.35 -41.60
CA SER A 393 -2.73 6.28 -42.66
C SER A 393 -3.94 7.13 -42.32
N THR A 394 -4.83 6.63 -41.46
CA THR A 394 -6.04 7.36 -41.01
C THR A 394 -5.83 7.97 -39.62
N PRO A 395 -6.61 9.01 -39.23
CA PRO A 395 -6.55 9.56 -37.87
C PRO A 395 -6.76 8.51 -36.78
N MET A 396 -7.69 7.56 -37.00
CA MET A 396 -7.94 6.44 -36.10
C MET A 396 -6.69 5.56 -35.94
N GLU A 397 -6.07 5.14 -37.04
CA GLU A 397 -4.86 4.31 -37.01
C GLU A 397 -3.69 5.05 -36.34
N GLN A 398 -3.55 6.35 -36.59
CA GLN A 398 -2.49 7.18 -36.00
C GLN A 398 -2.67 7.32 -34.49
N ALA A 399 -3.89 7.60 -34.04
CA ALA A 399 -4.22 7.68 -32.61
C ALA A 399 -4.00 6.34 -31.89
N GLN A 400 -4.42 5.23 -32.52
CA GLN A 400 -4.22 3.90 -31.95
C GLN A 400 -2.73 3.50 -31.92
N ASP A 401 -1.93 3.88 -32.93
CA ASP A 401 -0.48 3.65 -32.92
C ASP A 401 0.21 4.39 -31.76
N LEU A 402 -0.20 5.62 -31.47
CA LEU A 402 0.28 6.35 -30.29
C LEU A 402 -0.07 5.62 -28.99
N CYS A 403 -1.24 4.99 -28.89
CA CYS A 403 -1.60 4.16 -27.73
C CYS A 403 -0.70 2.92 -27.62
N TYR A 404 -0.36 2.27 -28.72
CA TYR A 404 0.59 1.15 -28.68
C TYR A 404 1.98 1.59 -28.25
N GLN A 405 2.45 2.76 -28.70
CA GLN A 405 3.70 3.36 -28.20
C GLN A 405 3.59 3.71 -26.71
N ALA A 406 2.43 4.17 -26.24
CA ALA A 406 2.16 4.45 -24.84
C ALA A 406 2.23 3.18 -23.97
N PHE A 407 1.73 2.06 -24.48
CA PHE A 407 1.87 0.74 -23.85
C PHE A 407 3.33 0.24 -23.81
N ALA A 408 4.17 0.69 -24.75
CA ALA A 408 5.59 0.34 -24.81
C ALA A 408 6.50 1.21 -23.93
N THR A 409 5.96 2.22 -23.26
CA THR A 409 6.72 3.19 -22.45
C THR A 409 6.10 3.38 -21.06
N PHE A 410 6.75 4.20 -20.23
CA PHE A 410 6.40 4.39 -18.83
C PHE A 410 6.38 5.86 -18.43
N GLY A 411 5.86 6.11 -17.23
CA GLY A 411 5.80 7.43 -16.63
C GLY A 411 5.00 8.40 -17.48
N ARG A 412 5.40 9.67 -17.42
CA ARG A 412 4.71 10.81 -18.01
C ARG A 412 4.58 10.72 -19.53
N ARG A 413 5.52 10.06 -20.22
CA ARG A 413 5.47 9.91 -21.69
C ARG A 413 4.20 9.18 -22.14
N ARG A 414 3.76 8.20 -21.35
CA ARG A 414 2.56 7.41 -21.62
C ARG A 414 1.31 8.30 -21.69
N LEU A 415 1.21 9.29 -20.79
CA LEU A 415 0.10 10.25 -20.76
C LEU A 415 0.15 11.24 -21.91
N GLN A 416 1.34 11.71 -22.29
CA GLN A 416 1.50 12.59 -23.45
C GLN A 416 1.02 11.93 -24.74
N LEU A 417 1.40 10.67 -24.95
CA LEU A 417 1.00 9.90 -26.13
C LEU A 417 -0.52 9.68 -26.17
N ALA A 418 -1.14 9.36 -25.03
CA ALA A 418 -2.59 9.23 -24.95
C ALA A 418 -3.32 10.55 -25.27
N ARG A 419 -2.82 11.69 -24.77
CA ARG A 419 -3.41 13.00 -25.08
C ARG A 419 -3.25 13.37 -26.56
N GLN A 420 -2.07 13.13 -27.13
CA GLN A 420 -1.83 13.32 -28.56
C GLN A 420 -2.75 12.44 -29.40
N ALA A 421 -3.02 11.20 -28.97
CA ALA A 421 -3.98 10.33 -29.64
C ALA A 421 -5.39 10.94 -29.67
N LEU A 422 -5.85 11.51 -28.54
CA LEU A 422 -7.16 12.15 -28.45
C LEU A 422 -7.25 13.47 -29.23
N GLU A 423 -6.17 14.22 -29.34
CA GLU A 423 -6.09 15.41 -30.19
C GLU A 423 -6.24 15.05 -31.68
N ILE A 424 -5.66 13.93 -32.11
CA ILE A 424 -5.79 13.43 -33.48
C ILE A 424 -7.18 12.84 -33.72
N TRP A 425 -7.65 12.01 -32.80
CA TRP A 425 -8.93 11.31 -32.92
C TRP A 425 -9.59 11.08 -31.54
N PRO A 426 -10.65 11.86 -31.20
CA PRO A 426 -11.30 11.80 -29.89
C PRO A 426 -11.96 10.45 -29.53
N ASP A 427 -12.25 9.62 -30.54
CA ASP A 427 -12.90 8.32 -30.37
C ASP A 427 -11.90 7.17 -30.12
N CYS A 428 -10.67 7.49 -29.69
CA CYS A 428 -9.66 6.51 -29.31
C CYS A 428 -9.88 5.94 -27.89
N ALA A 429 -10.55 4.79 -27.79
CA ALA A 429 -10.91 4.17 -26.50
C ALA A 429 -9.70 3.82 -25.61
N ASP A 430 -8.60 3.33 -26.18
CA ASP A 430 -7.39 3.00 -25.41
C ASP A 430 -6.73 4.25 -24.81
N ALA A 431 -6.77 5.39 -25.50
CA ALA A 431 -6.22 6.63 -24.98
C ALA A 431 -6.92 7.06 -23.70
N TRP A 432 -8.26 7.01 -23.69
CA TRP A 432 -9.06 7.21 -22.49
C TRP A 432 -8.74 6.19 -21.39
N GLY A 433 -8.57 4.91 -21.75
CA GLY A 433 -8.16 3.86 -20.82
C GLY A 433 -6.80 4.14 -20.16
N ILE A 434 -5.81 4.61 -20.93
CA ILE A 434 -4.50 5.00 -20.41
C ILE A 434 -4.60 6.17 -19.43
N LEU A 435 -5.43 7.17 -19.73
CA LEU A 435 -5.68 8.28 -18.81
C LEU A 435 -6.38 7.82 -17.53
N ALA A 436 -7.35 6.90 -17.64
CA ALA A 436 -8.06 6.33 -16.50
C ALA A 436 -7.14 5.53 -15.55
N GLU A 437 -6.16 4.80 -16.10
CA GLU A 437 -5.16 4.06 -15.31
C GLU A 437 -4.29 4.99 -14.44
N HIS A 438 -4.21 6.28 -14.77
CA HIS A 438 -3.42 7.28 -14.05
C HIS A 438 -4.28 8.38 -13.41
N ALA A 439 -5.61 8.20 -13.40
CA ALA A 439 -6.51 9.17 -12.79
C ALA A 439 -6.28 9.24 -11.27
N ALA A 440 -6.26 10.46 -10.74
CA ALA A 440 -5.93 10.72 -9.33
C ALA A 440 -7.09 10.44 -8.37
N THR A 441 -8.33 10.39 -8.88
CA THR A 441 -9.53 10.12 -8.09
C THR A 441 -10.39 9.08 -8.78
N VAL A 442 -11.25 8.44 -7.98
CA VAL A 442 -12.20 7.43 -8.43
C VAL A 442 -13.15 7.99 -9.47
N GLU A 443 -13.63 9.21 -9.24
CA GLU A 443 -14.57 9.90 -10.12
C GLU A 443 -13.94 10.18 -11.48
N SER A 444 -12.70 10.69 -11.49
CA SER A 444 -11.95 10.93 -12.72
C SER A 444 -11.63 9.62 -13.45
N GLN A 445 -11.33 8.54 -12.73
CA GLN A 445 -11.10 7.23 -13.30
C GLN A 445 -12.36 6.68 -13.98
N LEU A 446 -13.50 6.73 -13.29
CA LEU A 446 -14.81 6.32 -13.83
C LEU A 446 -15.19 7.15 -15.06
N GLU A 447 -15.00 8.47 -15.00
CA GLU A 447 -15.27 9.37 -16.12
C GLU A 447 -14.41 9.01 -17.33
N CYS A 448 -13.11 8.83 -17.17
CA CYS A 448 -12.21 8.47 -18.26
C CYS A 448 -12.59 7.11 -18.89
N TYR A 449 -12.85 6.08 -18.08
CA TYR A 449 -13.27 4.79 -18.63
C TYR A 449 -14.64 4.87 -19.32
N ALA A 450 -15.59 5.63 -18.79
CA ALA A 450 -16.88 5.87 -19.44
C ALA A 450 -16.72 6.59 -20.79
N GLN A 451 -15.82 7.58 -20.88
CA GLN A 451 -15.46 8.21 -22.16
C GLN A 451 -14.83 7.20 -23.12
N GLY A 452 -13.95 6.31 -22.64
CA GLY A 452 -13.36 5.24 -23.45
C GLY A 452 -14.40 4.27 -24.01
N VAL A 453 -15.40 3.90 -23.20
CA VAL A 453 -16.53 3.07 -23.64
C VAL A 453 -17.34 3.79 -24.72
N ALA A 454 -17.75 5.03 -24.48
CA ALA A 454 -18.54 5.81 -25.43
C ALA A 454 -17.78 6.10 -26.73
N ALA A 455 -16.48 6.37 -26.66
CA ALA A 455 -15.58 6.51 -27.79
C ALA A 455 -15.55 5.22 -28.63
N GLY A 456 -15.38 4.07 -27.98
CA GLY A 456 -15.41 2.77 -28.65
C GLY A 456 -16.74 2.45 -29.32
N GLU A 457 -17.87 2.79 -28.70
CA GLU A 457 -19.21 2.61 -29.30
C GLU A 457 -19.38 3.45 -30.58
N ARG A 458 -18.94 4.71 -30.57
CA ARG A 458 -18.97 5.58 -31.75
C ARG A 458 -18.02 5.10 -32.85
N ALA A 459 -16.82 4.70 -32.47
CA ALA A 459 -15.80 4.21 -33.40
C ALA A 459 -16.21 2.94 -34.15
N LEU A 460 -16.79 1.97 -33.43
CA LEU A 460 -17.19 0.69 -34.00
C LEU A 460 -18.52 0.79 -34.77
N GLY A 461 -19.46 1.59 -34.26
CA GLY A 461 -20.79 1.71 -34.83
C GLY A 461 -21.64 0.44 -34.68
N HIS A 462 -22.95 0.56 -34.92
CA HIS A 462 -23.90 -0.53 -34.67
C HIS A 462 -23.61 -1.81 -35.48
N GLU A 463 -23.15 -1.67 -36.73
CA GLU A 463 -22.91 -2.81 -37.62
C GLU A 463 -21.80 -3.74 -37.09
N ALA A 464 -20.68 -3.18 -36.60
CA ALA A 464 -19.60 -3.98 -36.03
C ALA A 464 -20.06 -4.77 -34.78
N PHE A 465 -20.97 -4.20 -33.99
CA PHE A 465 -21.54 -4.89 -32.82
C PHE A 465 -22.37 -6.10 -33.22
N GLU A 466 -23.20 -5.97 -34.26
CA GLU A 466 -23.99 -7.10 -34.76
C GLU A 466 -23.10 -8.18 -35.40
N GLN A 467 -22.13 -7.78 -36.22
CA GLN A 467 -21.29 -8.72 -36.96
C GLN A 467 -20.31 -9.49 -36.08
N HIS A 468 -19.74 -8.84 -35.07
CA HIS A 468 -18.65 -9.42 -34.29
C HIS A 468 -19.06 -9.96 -32.92
N ARG A 469 -20.33 -9.81 -32.51
CA ARG A 469 -20.83 -10.32 -31.21
C ARG A 469 -20.44 -11.79 -31.03
N GLY A 470 -19.94 -12.12 -29.84
CA GLY A 470 -19.41 -13.45 -29.53
C GLY A 470 -17.93 -13.65 -29.90
N HIS A 471 -17.34 -12.77 -30.70
CA HIS A 471 -15.98 -12.93 -31.24
C HIS A 471 -15.16 -11.64 -31.17
N PHE A 472 -15.58 -10.65 -30.36
CA PHE A 472 -14.93 -9.34 -30.27
C PHE A 472 -13.41 -9.47 -30.10
N TRP A 473 -12.92 -10.35 -29.22
CA TRP A 473 -11.48 -10.49 -28.99
C TRP A 473 -10.66 -10.94 -30.20
N SER A 474 -11.26 -11.65 -31.14
CA SER A 474 -10.60 -12.04 -32.38
C SER A 474 -10.46 -10.86 -33.36
N VAL A 475 -11.19 -9.76 -33.13
CA VAL A 475 -11.15 -8.52 -33.93
C VAL A 475 -10.40 -7.44 -33.16
N ILE A 476 -9.21 -7.10 -33.64
CA ILE A 476 -8.26 -6.20 -32.95
C ILE A 476 -8.91 -4.85 -32.66
N GLU A 477 -9.70 -4.35 -33.60
CA GLU A 477 -10.38 -3.06 -33.57
C GLU A 477 -11.39 -2.95 -32.41
N THR A 478 -11.93 -4.07 -31.93
CA THR A 478 -12.92 -4.05 -30.83
C THR A 478 -12.29 -4.19 -29.44
N ARG A 479 -11.00 -4.58 -29.36
CA ARG A 479 -10.31 -4.78 -28.08
C ARG A 479 -10.18 -3.52 -27.23
N PRO A 480 -9.88 -2.33 -27.79
CA PRO A 480 -9.84 -1.09 -27.02
C PRO A 480 -11.16 -0.82 -26.27
N TYR A 481 -12.30 -1.04 -26.93
CA TYR A 481 -13.62 -0.90 -26.32
C TYR A 481 -13.85 -1.89 -25.17
N MET A 482 -13.51 -3.18 -25.37
CA MET A 482 -13.62 -4.18 -24.30
C MET A 482 -12.73 -3.86 -23.11
N ARG A 483 -11.51 -3.38 -23.35
CA ARG A 483 -10.58 -2.96 -22.28
C ARG A 483 -11.13 -1.77 -21.49
N ALA A 484 -11.69 -0.77 -22.17
CA ALA A 484 -12.32 0.37 -21.52
C ALA A 484 -13.52 -0.06 -20.65
N ARG A 485 -14.39 -0.92 -21.18
CA ARG A 485 -15.56 -1.46 -20.44
C ARG A 485 -15.12 -2.32 -19.24
N PHE A 486 -14.06 -3.11 -19.40
CA PHE A 486 -13.49 -3.89 -18.30
C PHE A 486 -12.88 -3.01 -17.21
N GLY A 487 -12.14 -1.97 -17.59
CA GLY A 487 -11.63 -0.96 -16.66
C GLY A 487 -12.74 -0.29 -15.87
N LEU A 488 -13.83 0.11 -16.54
CA LEU A 488 -15.01 0.69 -15.90
C LEU A 488 -15.63 -0.27 -14.87
N ALA A 489 -15.83 -1.53 -15.24
CA ALA A 489 -16.38 -2.55 -14.36
C ALA A 489 -15.50 -2.78 -13.11
N ARG A 490 -14.18 -2.86 -13.30
CA ARG A 490 -13.21 -3.01 -12.19
C ARG A 490 -13.20 -1.82 -11.25
N THR A 491 -13.31 -0.60 -11.79
CA THR A 491 -13.38 0.60 -10.96
C THR A 491 -14.68 0.63 -10.15
N PHE A 492 -15.82 0.27 -10.73
CA PHE A 492 -17.07 0.13 -9.95
C PHE A 492 -16.94 -0.92 -8.83
N GLU A 493 -16.40 -2.10 -9.14
CA GLU A 493 -16.22 -3.19 -8.18
C GLU A 493 -15.32 -2.78 -7.01
N THR A 494 -14.18 -2.18 -7.29
CA THR A 494 -13.19 -1.80 -6.27
C THR A 494 -13.73 -0.72 -5.32
N HIS A 495 -14.76 0.02 -5.74
CA HIS A 495 -15.43 1.05 -4.96
C HIS A 495 -16.82 0.62 -4.48
N GLY A 496 -17.09 -0.69 -4.45
CA GLY A 496 -18.29 -1.27 -3.83
C GLY A 496 -19.58 -1.14 -4.64
N ARG A 497 -19.52 -0.63 -5.87
CA ARG A 497 -20.68 -0.47 -6.78
C ARG A 497 -20.89 -1.75 -7.59
N LEU A 498 -21.29 -2.82 -6.90
CA LEU A 498 -21.29 -4.17 -7.47
C LEU A 498 -22.36 -4.37 -8.55
N GLU A 499 -23.52 -3.73 -8.40
CA GLU A 499 -24.61 -3.81 -9.37
C GLU A 499 -24.18 -3.27 -10.74
N GLU A 500 -23.54 -2.10 -10.78
CA GLU A 500 -23.03 -1.50 -12.01
C GLU A 500 -21.89 -2.35 -12.61
N ALA A 501 -20.97 -2.84 -11.77
CA ALA A 501 -19.89 -3.71 -12.23
C ALA A 501 -20.44 -4.98 -12.93
N VAL A 502 -21.46 -5.60 -12.36
CA VAL A 502 -22.05 -6.83 -12.91
C VAL A 502 -22.71 -6.60 -14.27
N VAL A 503 -23.36 -5.46 -14.51
CA VAL A 503 -23.92 -5.14 -15.83
C VAL A 503 -22.83 -5.16 -16.89
N HIS A 504 -21.72 -4.46 -16.65
CA HIS A 504 -20.60 -4.42 -17.59
C HIS A 504 -19.91 -5.78 -17.76
N TYR A 505 -19.78 -6.58 -16.70
CA TYR A 505 -19.23 -7.93 -16.79
C TYR A 505 -20.11 -8.87 -17.62
N GLN A 506 -21.43 -8.79 -17.47
CA GLN A 506 -22.35 -9.61 -18.25
C GLN A 506 -22.25 -9.28 -19.75
N GLU A 507 -22.25 -8.00 -20.10
CA GLU A 507 -22.07 -7.55 -21.48
C GLU A 507 -20.73 -7.98 -22.06
N LEU A 508 -19.63 -7.88 -21.30
CA LEU A 508 -18.32 -8.35 -21.75
C LEU A 508 -18.31 -9.84 -22.10
N LEU A 509 -19.01 -10.68 -21.31
CA LEU A 509 -19.14 -12.11 -21.60
C LEU A 509 -20.05 -12.39 -22.80
N GLU A 510 -21.06 -11.56 -23.06
CA GLU A 510 -21.88 -11.68 -24.28
C GLU A 510 -21.07 -11.35 -25.54
N LEU A 511 -20.22 -10.32 -25.46
CA LEU A 511 -19.37 -9.90 -26.57
C LEU A 511 -18.18 -10.85 -26.80
N ASN A 512 -17.69 -11.45 -25.72
CA ASN A 512 -16.57 -12.40 -25.72
C ASN A 512 -16.84 -13.58 -24.76
N PRO A 513 -17.66 -14.56 -25.18
CA PRO A 513 -17.90 -15.78 -24.41
C PRO A 513 -16.63 -16.58 -24.13
N GLY A 514 -15.58 -16.43 -24.96
CA GLY A 514 -14.26 -17.03 -24.75
C GLY A 514 -13.51 -16.48 -23.53
N ASP A 515 -13.99 -15.36 -22.96
CA ASP A 515 -13.52 -14.74 -21.72
C ASP A 515 -12.01 -14.48 -21.65
N HIS A 516 -11.46 -13.88 -22.70
CA HIS A 516 -10.03 -13.58 -22.78
C HIS A 516 -9.56 -12.55 -21.73
N LEU A 517 -10.49 -11.81 -21.12
CA LEU A 517 -10.21 -10.86 -20.04
C LEU A 517 -10.36 -11.49 -18.64
N GLY A 518 -10.80 -12.74 -18.54
CA GLY A 518 -10.99 -13.43 -17.26
C GLY A 518 -12.16 -12.90 -16.41
N VAL A 519 -13.13 -12.25 -17.04
CA VAL A 519 -14.32 -11.64 -16.42
C VAL A 519 -15.12 -12.65 -15.60
N ARG A 520 -15.21 -13.91 -16.02
CA ARG A 520 -16.03 -14.92 -15.31
C ARG A 520 -15.53 -15.19 -13.89
N TYR A 521 -14.22 -15.06 -13.67
CA TYR A 521 -13.60 -15.25 -12.35
C TYR A 521 -13.92 -14.13 -11.38
N LEU A 522 -14.28 -12.94 -11.89
CA LEU A 522 -14.72 -11.80 -11.10
C LEU A 522 -16.24 -11.84 -10.92
N LEU A 523 -16.98 -12.08 -12.00
CA LEU A 523 -18.44 -12.03 -12.01
C LEU A 523 -19.08 -13.09 -11.08
N ALA A 524 -18.61 -14.34 -11.09
CA ALA A 524 -19.20 -15.39 -10.27
C ALA A 524 -19.15 -15.08 -8.75
N PRO A 525 -17.99 -14.69 -8.17
CA PRO A 525 -17.93 -14.20 -6.79
C PRO A 525 -18.86 -13.04 -6.48
N ARG A 526 -18.96 -12.02 -7.35
CA ARG A 526 -19.82 -10.86 -7.08
C ARG A 526 -21.31 -11.19 -7.15
N LEU A 527 -21.73 -12.07 -8.06
CA LEU A 527 -23.11 -12.58 -8.07
C LEU A 527 -23.44 -13.29 -6.75
N MET A 528 -22.53 -14.12 -6.22
CA MET A 528 -22.72 -14.78 -4.92
C MET A 528 -22.75 -13.77 -3.76
N GLN A 529 -21.83 -12.81 -3.77
CA GLN A 529 -21.77 -11.75 -2.75
C GLN A 529 -23.09 -10.96 -2.66
N MET A 530 -23.74 -10.71 -3.79
CA MET A 530 -25.04 -10.00 -3.86
C MET A 530 -26.27 -10.89 -3.68
N GLY A 531 -26.13 -12.19 -3.38
CA GLY A 531 -27.30 -13.08 -3.23
C GLY A 531 -27.90 -13.60 -4.54
N ARG A 532 -27.28 -13.33 -5.70
CA ARG A 532 -27.79 -13.71 -7.03
C ARG A 532 -27.41 -15.15 -7.40
N ASP A 533 -27.75 -16.09 -6.52
CA ASP A 533 -27.27 -17.48 -6.58
C ASP A 533 -27.71 -18.22 -7.84
N ARG A 534 -28.90 -17.91 -8.37
CA ARG A 534 -29.39 -18.48 -9.63
C ARG A 534 -28.57 -18.00 -10.83
N ASP A 535 -28.13 -16.75 -10.81
CA ASP A 535 -27.33 -16.18 -11.90
C ASP A 535 -25.91 -16.75 -11.85
N ALA A 536 -25.33 -16.82 -10.66
CA ALA A 536 -24.05 -17.50 -10.44
C ALA A 536 -24.13 -18.97 -10.86
N ALA A 537 -25.18 -19.71 -10.50
CA ALA A 537 -25.35 -21.10 -10.91
C ALA A 537 -25.45 -21.26 -12.44
N ARG A 538 -26.16 -20.36 -13.13
CA ARG A 538 -26.24 -20.34 -14.60
C ARG A 538 -24.86 -20.09 -15.21
N LEU A 539 -24.13 -19.10 -14.72
CA LEU A 539 -22.78 -18.80 -15.18
C LEU A 539 -21.83 -19.99 -14.97
N LEU A 540 -21.89 -20.64 -13.79
CA LEU A 540 -21.09 -21.83 -13.47
C LEU A 540 -21.35 -23.02 -14.40
N GLN A 541 -22.56 -23.12 -14.98
CA GLN A 541 -22.92 -24.17 -15.93
C GLN A 541 -22.44 -23.87 -17.37
N GLN A 542 -22.20 -22.61 -17.70
CA GLN A 542 -21.75 -22.21 -19.04
C GLN A 542 -20.29 -22.59 -19.33
N TYR A 543 -19.47 -22.72 -18.28
CA TYR A 543 -18.04 -23.02 -18.42
C TYR A 543 -17.65 -24.29 -17.67
N ASP A 544 -16.99 -25.21 -18.38
CA ASP A 544 -16.32 -26.37 -17.77
C ASP A 544 -14.89 -26.00 -17.40
N ASP A 545 -14.70 -25.58 -16.15
CA ASP A 545 -13.43 -25.10 -15.63
C ASP A 545 -13.04 -25.87 -14.33
N PRO A 546 -11.85 -26.51 -14.30
CA PRO A 546 -11.37 -27.25 -13.13
C PRO A 546 -10.57 -26.41 -12.13
N SER A 547 -10.37 -25.11 -12.38
CA SER A 547 -9.61 -24.20 -11.51
C SER A 547 -10.24 -24.09 -10.11
N PRO A 548 -9.42 -23.78 -9.08
CA PRO A 548 -9.93 -23.62 -7.72
C PRO A 548 -11.02 -22.56 -7.61
N THR A 549 -10.88 -21.39 -8.25
CA THR A 549 -11.90 -20.35 -8.19
C THR A 549 -13.26 -20.88 -8.66
N TRP A 550 -13.29 -21.70 -9.71
CA TRP A 550 -14.53 -22.29 -10.22
C TRP A 550 -15.07 -23.43 -9.33
N THR A 551 -14.21 -24.35 -8.89
CA THR A 551 -14.64 -25.49 -8.06
C THR A 551 -15.11 -25.06 -6.67
N TYR A 552 -14.46 -24.07 -6.04
CA TYR A 552 -14.92 -23.48 -4.78
C TYR A 552 -16.21 -22.68 -4.96
N SER A 553 -16.38 -21.98 -6.09
CA SER A 553 -17.66 -21.32 -6.43
C SER A 553 -18.81 -22.32 -6.54
N ARG A 554 -18.60 -23.45 -7.24
CA ARG A 554 -19.61 -24.54 -7.31
C ARG A 554 -19.94 -25.10 -5.94
N ALA A 555 -18.95 -25.31 -5.09
CA ALA A 555 -19.15 -25.77 -3.72
C ALA A 555 -19.99 -24.78 -2.90
N LEU A 556 -19.68 -23.49 -2.98
CA LEU A 556 -20.43 -22.44 -2.28
C LEU A 556 -21.87 -22.33 -2.78
N ILE A 557 -22.10 -22.35 -4.09
CA ILE A 557 -23.47 -22.34 -4.66
C ILE A 557 -24.26 -23.59 -4.25
N ALA A 558 -23.65 -24.78 -4.30
CA ALA A 558 -24.33 -26.01 -3.87
C ALA A 558 -24.72 -25.95 -2.39
N PHE A 559 -23.86 -25.36 -1.54
CA PHE A 559 -24.16 -25.12 -0.14
C PHE A 559 -25.29 -24.11 0.05
N ARG A 560 -25.27 -22.98 -0.66
CA ARG A 560 -26.30 -21.93 -0.56
C ARG A 560 -27.68 -22.41 -1.03
N LEU A 561 -27.72 -23.20 -2.10
CA LEU A 561 -28.97 -23.69 -2.67
C LEU A 561 -29.55 -24.91 -1.96
N SER A 562 -28.73 -25.73 -1.28
CA SER A 562 -29.16 -27.03 -0.73
C SER A 562 -28.69 -27.31 0.70
N GLY A 563 -28.05 -26.35 1.37
CA GLY A 563 -27.43 -26.52 2.67
C GLY A 563 -26.30 -27.57 2.66
N ARG A 564 -26.03 -28.16 3.84
CA ARG A 564 -25.09 -29.28 4.04
C ARG A 564 -25.64 -30.59 3.44
N SER A 565 -25.80 -30.62 2.12
CA SER A 565 -26.30 -31.75 1.35
C SER A 565 -25.17 -32.64 0.83
N ALA A 566 -25.51 -33.86 0.42
CA ALA A 566 -24.55 -34.75 -0.24
C ALA A 566 -23.94 -34.15 -1.53
N ALA A 567 -24.71 -33.29 -2.23
CA ALA A 567 -24.23 -32.56 -3.40
C ALA A 567 -23.18 -31.51 -3.01
N ALA A 568 -23.46 -30.66 -2.02
CA ALA A 568 -22.51 -29.67 -1.52
C ALA A 568 -21.21 -30.33 -1.00
N GLU A 569 -21.33 -31.42 -0.25
CA GLU A 569 -20.19 -32.22 0.23
C GLU A 569 -19.37 -32.86 -0.89
N ARG A 570 -20.01 -33.19 -2.03
CA ARG A 570 -19.30 -33.70 -3.21
C ARG A 570 -18.51 -32.58 -3.89
N GLU A 571 -19.14 -31.43 -4.12
CA GLU A 571 -18.48 -30.27 -4.74
C GLU A 571 -17.34 -29.75 -3.87
N LEU A 572 -17.53 -29.63 -2.55
CA LEU A 572 -16.47 -29.20 -1.64
C LEU A 572 -15.28 -30.16 -1.63
N ARG A 573 -15.53 -31.48 -1.69
CA ARG A 573 -14.44 -32.45 -1.84
C ARG A 573 -13.70 -32.30 -3.17
N ALA A 574 -14.36 -31.86 -4.24
CA ALA A 574 -13.71 -31.57 -5.52
C ALA A 574 -12.87 -30.29 -5.42
N ALA A 575 -13.39 -29.25 -4.78
CA ALA A 575 -12.67 -27.99 -4.53
C ALA A 575 -11.39 -28.21 -3.70
N LEU A 576 -11.48 -28.98 -2.61
CA LEU A 576 -10.31 -29.34 -1.79
C LEU A 576 -9.28 -30.21 -2.53
N ARG A 577 -9.66 -30.85 -3.64
CA ARG A 577 -8.73 -31.58 -4.52
C ARG A 577 -8.06 -30.68 -5.55
N SER A 578 -8.75 -29.67 -6.06
CA SER A 578 -8.18 -28.76 -7.07
C SER A 578 -7.07 -27.92 -6.45
N ASN A 579 -7.29 -27.34 -5.28
CA ASN A 579 -6.22 -26.71 -4.51
C ASN A 579 -6.51 -26.75 -3.00
N PRO A 580 -5.69 -27.47 -2.22
CA PRO A 580 -5.91 -27.64 -0.79
C PRO A 580 -5.40 -26.50 0.08
N GLN A 581 -4.68 -25.52 -0.50
CA GLN A 581 -4.17 -24.36 0.23
C GLN A 581 -5.22 -23.23 0.32
N VAL A 582 -6.24 -23.23 -0.54
CA VAL A 582 -7.30 -22.21 -0.54
C VAL A 582 -7.95 -22.00 0.84
N PRO A 583 -8.32 -23.04 1.61
CA PRO A 583 -8.96 -22.84 2.91
C PRO A 583 -8.07 -22.10 3.91
N ARG A 584 -6.74 -22.21 3.80
CA ARG A 584 -5.80 -21.47 4.65
C ARG A 584 -5.99 -19.97 4.49
N PHE A 585 -6.08 -19.49 3.26
CA PHE A 585 -6.20 -18.05 2.99
C PHE A 585 -7.64 -17.55 3.08
N LEU A 586 -8.61 -18.38 2.69
CA LEU A 586 -10.02 -18.00 2.72
C LEU A 586 -10.59 -17.88 4.15
N LEU A 587 -10.01 -18.61 5.10
CA LEU A 587 -10.38 -18.60 6.52
C LEU A 587 -9.46 -17.72 7.39
N SER A 588 -8.38 -17.18 6.82
CA SER A 588 -7.43 -16.33 7.54
C SER A 588 -7.84 -14.86 7.43
N ASP A 589 -7.55 -14.09 8.47
CA ASP A 589 -7.62 -12.62 8.42
C ASP A 589 -6.39 -12.02 7.70
N GLU A 590 -5.36 -12.82 7.42
CA GLU A 590 -4.23 -12.40 6.60
C GLU A 590 -4.68 -12.05 5.18
N GLU A 591 -4.24 -10.89 4.70
CA GLU A 591 -4.39 -10.44 3.31
C GLU A 591 -3.02 -10.45 2.63
N PRO A 592 -2.58 -11.62 2.12
CA PRO A 592 -1.32 -11.70 1.41
C PRO A 592 -1.38 -10.83 0.14
N ARG A 593 -0.22 -10.29 -0.25
CA ARG A 593 -0.09 -9.57 -1.52
C ARG A 593 -0.50 -10.48 -2.68
N LEU A 594 -1.31 -9.95 -3.60
CA LEU A 594 -1.67 -10.66 -4.83
C LEU A 594 -0.41 -10.91 -5.68
N PRO A 595 -0.19 -12.15 -6.13
CA PRO A 595 0.97 -12.51 -6.95
C PRO A 595 0.81 -12.01 -8.39
N ASP A 596 1.92 -11.63 -9.03
CA ASP A 596 1.92 -11.16 -10.43
C ASP A 596 1.64 -12.30 -11.43
N SER A 597 1.95 -13.54 -11.04
CA SER A 597 1.65 -14.75 -11.81
C SER A 597 1.57 -15.97 -10.88
N PHE A 598 0.97 -17.06 -11.38
CA PHE A 598 0.88 -18.31 -10.64
C PHE A 598 0.97 -19.50 -11.61
N THR A 599 1.17 -20.68 -11.04
CA THR A 599 1.04 -21.95 -11.78
C THR A 599 -0.13 -22.76 -11.22
N PRO A 600 -0.83 -23.56 -12.04
CA PRO A 600 -1.96 -24.34 -11.56
C PRO A 600 -1.58 -25.25 -10.38
N GLY A 601 -2.35 -25.17 -9.29
CA GLY A 601 -2.15 -25.91 -8.04
C GLY A 601 -1.18 -25.25 -7.05
N SER A 602 -0.62 -24.08 -7.35
CA SER A 602 0.36 -23.41 -6.49
C SER A 602 -0.27 -22.68 -5.30
N VAL A 603 0.56 -22.17 -4.39
CA VAL A 603 0.10 -21.35 -3.24
C VAL A 603 -0.42 -20.00 -3.73
N GLU A 604 0.22 -19.44 -4.75
CA GLU A 604 -0.13 -18.18 -5.41
C GLU A 604 -1.52 -18.27 -6.04
N GLU A 605 -1.85 -19.39 -6.71
CA GLU A 605 -3.21 -19.64 -7.22
C GLU A 605 -4.24 -19.69 -6.07
N ALA A 606 -3.86 -20.26 -4.92
CA ALA A 606 -4.73 -20.30 -3.75
C ALA A 606 -4.98 -18.90 -3.16
N VAL A 607 -3.97 -18.02 -3.18
CA VAL A 607 -4.08 -16.62 -2.77
C VAL A 607 -5.06 -15.88 -3.68
N VAL A 608 -4.93 -16.00 -5.01
CA VAL A 608 -5.85 -15.38 -5.98
C VAL A 608 -7.27 -15.89 -5.78
N CYS A 609 -7.46 -17.21 -5.69
CA CYS A 609 -8.76 -17.83 -5.45
C CYS A 609 -9.42 -17.32 -4.15
N ALA A 610 -8.65 -17.27 -3.06
CA ALA A 610 -9.15 -16.79 -1.77
C ALA A 610 -9.49 -15.30 -1.83
N HIS A 611 -8.65 -14.47 -2.43
CA HIS A 611 -8.92 -13.04 -2.59
C HIS A 611 -10.27 -12.79 -3.27
N GLU A 612 -10.53 -13.48 -4.39
CA GLU A 612 -11.76 -13.29 -5.13
C GLU A 612 -13.00 -13.78 -4.35
N LEU A 613 -12.91 -14.95 -3.70
CA LEU A 613 -14.05 -15.62 -3.08
C LEU A 613 -14.35 -15.23 -1.63
N LYS A 614 -13.38 -14.65 -0.90
CA LYS A 614 -13.53 -14.32 0.52
C LYS A 614 -14.78 -13.48 0.81
N PRO A 615 -15.13 -12.43 0.03
CA PRO A 615 -16.36 -11.67 0.24
C PRO A 615 -17.64 -12.51 0.11
N ALA A 616 -17.68 -13.44 -0.86
CA ALA A 616 -18.84 -14.30 -1.07
C ALA A 616 -19.01 -15.34 0.06
N PHE A 617 -17.91 -15.89 0.57
CA PHE A 617 -17.94 -16.79 1.73
C PHE A 617 -18.32 -16.06 3.02
N ALA A 618 -17.81 -14.85 3.23
CA ALA A 618 -18.18 -14.02 4.38
C ALA A 618 -19.66 -13.62 4.36
N ALA A 619 -20.22 -13.37 3.17
CA ALA A 619 -21.65 -13.09 2.99
C ALA A 619 -22.55 -14.34 3.10
N THR A 620 -22.00 -15.53 3.37
CA THR A 620 -22.76 -16.79 3.44
C THR A 620 -22.71 -17.40 4.84
N ASP A 621 -23.83 -17.36 5.55
CA ASP A 621 -23.94 -17.91 6.90
C ASP A 621 -23.49 -19.37 6.99
N GLY A 622 -22.54 -19.64 7.89
CA GLY A 622 -22.03 -20.97 8.17
C GLY A 622 -21.09 -21.57 7.10
N ALA A 623 -20.82 -20.88 5.99
CA ALA A 623 -19.96 -21.39 4.93
C ALA A 623 -18.50 -21.55 5.36
N GLN A 624 -17.95 -20.57 6.09
CA GLN A 624 -16.57 -20.63 6.60
C GLN A 624 -16.40 -21.75 7.63
N ALA A 625 -17.35 -21.91 8.56
CA ALA A 625 -17.34 -23.01 9.53
C ALA A 625 -17.43 -24.38 8.83
N TRP A 626 -18.31 -24.50 7.84
CA TRP A 626 -18.43 -25.70 7.01
C TRP A 626 -17.13 -26.03 6.27
N LEU A 627 -16.49 -25.03 5.66
CA LEU A 627 -15.20 -25.20 4.99
C LEU A 627 -14.10 -25.63 5.97
N ALA A 628 -14.03 -25.00 7.15
CA ALA A 628 -13.05 -25.32 8.19
C ALA A 628 -13.18 -26.77 8.68
N GLU A 629 -14.40 -27.23 8.95
CA GLU A 629 -14.68 -28.61 9.35
C GLU A 629 -14.22 -29.61 8.28
N ALA A 630 -14.53 -29.34 7.01
CA ALA A 630 -14.19 -30.20 5.88
C ALA A 630 -12.67 -30.26 5.64
N ALA A 631 -11.98 -29.11 5.69
CA ALA A 631 -10.53 -29.02 5.56
C ALA A 631 -9.82 -29.79 6.69
N ALA A 632 -10.25 -29.59 7.94
CA ALA A 632 -9.70 -30.30 9.10
C ALA A 632 -9.93 -31.83 9.00
N LYS A 633 -11.09 -32.26 8.52
CA LYS A 633 -11.39 -33.68 8.29
C LYS A 633 -10.45 -34.28 7.24
N ARG A 634 -10.27 -33.60 6.10
CA ARG A 634 -9.34 -34.03 5.03
C ARG A 634 -7.91 -34.19 5.55
N ASP A 635 -7.42 -33.23 6.34
CA ASP A 635 -6.05 -33.28 6.86
C ASP A 635 -5.85 -34.43 7.86
N ARG A 636 -6.85 -34.71 8.69
CA ARG A 636 -6.84 -35.90 9.58
C ARG A 636 -6.78 -37.20 8.77
N GLU A 637 -7.60 -37.33 7.72
CA GLU A 637 -7.61 -38.51 6.85
C GLU A 637 -6.28 -38.68 6.09
N LEU A 638 -5.69 -37.58 5.61
CA LEU A 638 -4.40 -37.60 4.91
C LEU A 638 -3.25 -38.02 5.83
N ARG A 639 -3.19 -37.47 7.05
CA ARG A 639 -2.22 -37.88 8.08
C ARG A 639 -2.38 -39.36 8.45
N ALA A 640 -3.62 -39.86 8.55
CA ALA A 640 -3.89 -41.27 8.81
C ALA A 640 -3.36 -42.18 7.68
N ARG A 641 -3.62 -41.84 6.42
CA ARG A 641 -3.11 -42.56 5.24
C ARG A 641 -1.58 -42.57 5.16
N GLN A 642 -0.93 -41.44 5.42
CA GLN A 642 0.53 -41.34 5.46
C GLN A 642 1.12 -42.24 6.56
N ARG A 643 0.54 -42.23 7.76
CA ARG A 643 0.95 -43.14 8.85
C ARG A 643 0.81 -44.60 8.47
N GLU A 644 -0.27 -44.98 7.78
CA GLU A 644 -0.49 -46.35 7.31
C GLU A 644 0.53 -46.75 6.22
N GLN A 645 0.82 -45.87 5.27
CA GLN A 645 1.84 -46.10 4.23
C GLN A 645 3.25 -46.26 4.84
N LEU A 646 3.61 -45.43 5.81
CA LEU A 646 4.88 -45.55 6.55
C LEU A 646 4.96 -46.88 7.31
N ARG A 647 3.86 -47.31 7.96
CA ARG A 647 3.77 -48.64 8.60
C ARG A 647 3.95 -49.78 7.60
N LYS A 648 3.34 -49.70 6.41
CA LYS A 648 3.50 -50.69 5.33
C LYS A 648 4.93 -50.74 4.77
N LYS A 649 5.58 -49.58 4.56
CA LYS A 649 6.99 -49.50 4.14
C LYS A 649 7.93 -50.11 5.19
N ARG A 650 7.74 -49.80 6.48
CA ARG A 650 8.53 -50.40 7.59
C ARG A 650 8.37 -51.91 7.70
N ARG A 651 7.21 -52.47 7.34
CA ARG A 651 6.98 -53.93 7.29
C ARG A 651 7.62 -54.61 6.08
N ARG A 652 7.74 -53.90 4.95
CA ARG A 652 8.38 -54.41 3.72
C ARG A 652 9.91 -54.34 3.75
N GLY A 653 10.51 -53.36 4.43
CA GLY A 653 11.98 -53.29 4.62
C GLY A 653 12.53 -54.13 5.77
N LYS A 654 11.69 -54.94 6.45
CA LYS A 654 12.07 -55.94 7.46
C LYS A 654 11.97 -57.38 6.95
N ARG A 655 11.60 -57.55 5.68
CA ARG A 655 11.73 -58.79 4.90
C ARG A 655 12.85 -58.56 3.90
#